data_AF-A0A4Q7NUF9-F1
#
_entry.id   AF-A0A4Q7NUF9-F1
#
_cell.length_a   1.000
_cell.length_b   1.000
_cell.length_c   1.000
_cell.angle_alpha   90.00
_cell.angle_beta   90.00
_cell.angle_gamma   90.00
#
_symmetry.space_group_name_H-M   'P 1'
#
loop_
_entity.id
_entity.type
_entity.pdbx_description
1 polymer ?
#
loop_
_entity_poly.entity_id
_entity_poly.type
_entity_poly.pdbx_seq_one_letter_code
_entity_poly.pdbx_strand_id
1 'polypeptide(L)'
;MNPEIYFGISCKITFVKILDRYILTSFLKTFFPLFIIIMFILLLQTIWLFISELAGKDLDLGVILKFLTFALPRLVPMVLPLTVLLTSIMTFGNFAENYEFAAMKSSGISLQRAMRYLAVLIFFTAIGAFWFSNTIMPESEKRFINLRKNIFKLKPAMVITPNQFNDLGDINIKVAEKSGDKGQYLEDIIIHKKSNRPGNYVVIKAVEGELKGSPDSEFVTLVLKDGNYYEDIQQKSPQKRNKLPFAKVEFEEYILNMDLSSLDEVDLDAQQTNKGYNMLNVVELQQELDTFSSKVNTDLASLRDDVNRRSGFENLNRNMKIDSVKSKKSDSLQFSEIFDTKQMLQIYSLAFTNTDGVVRKIKSQEETIKFFKRGLNKYEMSLHNKYALGISCIILFFVGAPLGAIIRKGGMGLPIVIGVVLFLTYHFIGIFAKNSAEEGGLPPFLGSWLSTFIMLPLSIFLTYRATTDQGIFSLANFTQPIKDFFSKRAEKIVAKSKARRRKKMMKGIETVSTDDTVYVILKDFEDAKLKDIVTNFEQYDYKENYKFTALKILEERGITMEVLEARGELDNQSYEQATNCYQNFTKFAALMIFLYLISLLINIVIKIVVKDASDETSVLLGIFNLVFNLSYLVLFIITAINFENFYKLLKERVEKSTLLFYLLGFFFFPLCYSYFKKQMKIDLKSVR
;
A
#
# COMPACT_ATOMS: atom_id res chain seq x y z
N MET A 1 20.90 20.38 38.06
CA MET A 1 22.33 20.05 37.98
C MET A 1 22.42 18.52 37.98
N ASN A 2 23.14 17.95 37.02
CA ASN A 2 23.12 16.55 36.53
C ASN A 2 22.93 15.41 37.55
N PRO A 3 22.40 14.27 37.06
CA PRO A 3 23.30 13.12 36.95
C PRO A 3 23.29 12.47 35.55
N GLU A 4 24.49 12.07 35.16
CA GLU A 4 24.88 11.45 33.90
C GLU A 4 24.22 10.07 33.70
N ILE A 5 23.65 9.87 32.51
CA ILE A 5 23.18 8.58 32.01
C ILE A 5 24.37 7.90 31.33
N TYR A 6 25.03 6.96 32.02
CA TYR A 6 26.01 6.08 31.39
C TYR A 6 25.31 4.95 30.64
N PHE A 7 25.32 5.04 29.31
CA PHE A 7 25.03 3.94 28.40
C PHE A 7 26.23 2.97 28.39
N GLY A 8 26.31 2.11 29.41
CA GLY A 8 27.35 1.08 29.51
C GLY A 8 27.04 -0.13 28.62
N ILE A 9 27.48 -0.10 27.35
CA ILE A 9 27.55 -1.30 26.50
C ILE A 9 28.78 -2.11 26.94
N SER A 10 28.64 -2.91 28.00
CA SER A 10 29.64 -3.94 28.32
C SER A 10 29.38 -5.15 27.43
N CYS A 11 30.15 -5.26 26.35
CA CYS A 11 30.17 -6.44 25.49
C CYS A 11 30.94 -7.57 26.18
N LYS A 12 30.31 -8.26 27.13
CA LYS A 12 30.70 -9.63 27.47
C LYS A 12 30.21 -10.53 26.34
N ILE A 13 31.13 -11.11 25.58
CA ILE A 13 30.88 -12.25 24.70
C ILE A 13 30.51 -13.42 25.63
N THR A 14 29.24 -13.53 25.96
CA THR A 14 28.72 -14.63 26.80
C THR A 14 28.45 -15.84 25.93
N PHE A 15 28.98 -16.99 26.34
CA PHE A 15 28.56 -18.31 25.87
C PHE A 15 27.03 -18.43 25.80
N VAL A 16 26.52 -19.09 24.75
CA VAL A 16 25.10 -19.40 24.56
C VAL A 16 24.57 -20.08 25.82
N LYS A 17 23.65 -19.43 26.55
CA LYS A 17 23.05 -20.03 27.74
C LYS A 17 21.99 -21.04 27.29
N ILE A 18 21.61 -21.96 28.19
CA ILE A 18 20.61 -23.01 27.91
C ILE A 18 19.32 -22.42 27.34
N LEU A 19 18.87 -21.29 27.88
CA LEU A 19 17.68 -20.58 27.40
C LEU A 19 17.83 -20.07 25.96
N ASP A 20 18.98 -19.51 25.62
CA ASP A 20 19.24 -18.97 24.28
C ASP A 20 19.24 -20.09 23.24
N ARG A 21 19.85 -21.24 23.57
CA ARG A 21 19.82 -22.45 22.75
C ARG A 21 18.39 -23.00 22.59
N TYR A 22 17.61 -23.00 23.67
CA TYR A 22 16.23 -23.46 23.62
C TYR A 22 15.38 -22.59 22.70
N ILE A 23 15.43 -21.25 22.86
CA ILE A 23 14.72 -20.30 22.00
C ILE A 23 15.14 -20.46 20.54
N LEU A 24 16.44 -20.56 20.26
CA LEU A 24 16.97 -20.76 18.92
C LEU A 24 16.48 -22.07 18.28
N THR A 25 16.52 -23.16 19.05
CA THR A 25 16.08 -24.47 18.58
C THR A 25 14.59 -24.49 18.29
N SER A 26 13.77 -23.88 19.14
CA SER A 26 12.32 -23.74 18.91
C SER A 26 12.03 -22.92 17.66
N PHE A 27 12.72 -21.79 17.48
CA PHE A 27 12.58 -20.98 16.27
C PHE A 27 12.92 -21.77 15.01
N LEU A 28 14.07 -22.46 14.97
CA LEU A 28 14.50 -23.22 13.79
C LEU A 28 13.58 -24.43 13.51
N LYS A 29 13.09 -25.10 14.55
CA LYS A 29 12.11 -26.20 14.42
C LYS A 29 10.79 -25.73 13.81
N THR A 30 10.39 -24.50 14.06
CA THR A 30 9.20 -23.90 13.44
C THR A 30 9.51 -23.29 12.06
N PHE A 31 10.70 -22.71 11.88
CA PHE A 31 11.11 -22.01 10.66
C PHE A 31 11.16 -22.94 9.43
N PHE A 32 11.94 -24.02 9.49
CA PHE A 32 12.19 -24.84 8.30
C PHE A 32 10.93 -25.54 7.76
N PRO A 33 10.08 -26.19 8.59
CA PRO A 33 8.84 -26.78 8.09
C PRO A 33 7.92 -25.72 7.48
N LEU A 34 7.80 -24.56 8.12
CA LEU A 34 6.95 -23.48 7.61
C LEU A 34 7.49 -22.91 6.28
N PHE A 35 8.81 -22.69 6.19
CA PHE A 35 9.46 -22.27 4.95
C PHE A 35 9.21 -23.26 3.82
N ILE A 36 9.38 -24.56 4.08
CA ILE A 36 9.17 -25.63 3.09
C ILE A 36 7.71 -25.67 2.65
N ILE A 37 6.75 -25.59 3.57
CA ILE A 37 5.32 -25.60 3.24
C ILE A 37 4.96 -24.40 2.37
N ILE A 38 5.37 -23.19 2.74
CA ILE A 38 5.06 -21.97 1.97
C ILE A 38 5.77 -21.99 0.61
N MET A 39 7.03 -22.42 0.56
CA MET A 39 7.78 -22.59 -0.69
C MET A 39 7.08 -23.58 -1.61
N PHE A 40 6.59 -24.71 -1.08
CA PHE A 40 5.86 -25.71 -1.85
C PHE A 40 4.54 -25.16 -2.39
N ILE A 41 3.78 -24.43 -1.57
CA ILE A 41 2.53 -23.77 -2.01
C ILE A 41 2.80 -22.81 -3.18
N LEU A 42 3.82 -21.95 -3.06
CA LEU A 42 4.18 -21.03 -4.15
C LEU A 42 4.76 -21.74 -5.37
N LEU A 43 5.43 -22.87 -5.18
CA LEU A 43 5.90 -23.71 -6.29
C LEU A 43 4.71 -24.30 -7.07
N LEU A 44 3.68 -24.80 -6.37
CA LEU A 44 2.45 -25.28 -7.02
C LEU A 44 1.74 -24.14 -7.78
N GLN A 45 1.68 -22.94 -7.19
CA GLN A 45 1.16 -21.76 -7.88
C GLN A 45 1.98 -21.45 -9.14
N THR A 46 3.31 -21.60 -9.08
CA THR A 46 4.19 -21.39 -10.22
C THR A 46 3.96 -22.43 -11.32
N ILE A 47 3.80 -23.70 -10.96
CA ILE A 47 3.45 -24.77 -11.91
C ILE A 47 2.13 -24.43 -12.61
N TRP A 48 1.13 -23.95 -11.86
CA TRP A 48 -0.15 -23.54 -12.43
C TRP A 48 0.00 -22.37 -13.41
N LEU A 49 0.80 -21.36 -13.05
CA LEU A 49 1.07 -20.21 -13.93
C LEU A 49 1.72 -20.63 -15.25
N PHE A 50 2.57 -21.65 -15.24
CA PHE A 50 3.28 -22.17 -16.41
C PHE A 50 2.67 -23.47 -16.97
N ILE A 51 1.43 -23.81 -16.62
CA ILE A 51 0.83 -25.08 -17.05
C ILE A 51 0.72 -25.18 -18.57
N SER A 52 0.44 -24.06 -19.25
CA SER A 52 0.39 -23.99 -20.70
C SER A 52 1.77 -24.18 -21.36
N GLU A 53 2.86 -23.93 -20.65
CA GLU A 53 4.22 -24.19 -21.10
C GLU A 53 4.67 -25.62 -20.78
N LEU A 54 4.06 -26.30 -19.81
CA LEU A 54 4.53 -27.61 -19.33
C LEU A 54 3.65 -28.79 -19.77
N ALA A 55 2.33 -28.60 -19.81
CA ALA A 55 1.37 -29.68 -20.08
C ALA A 55 1.09 -29.86 -21.58
N GLY A 56 0.97 -31.12 -22.03
CA GLY A 56 0.59 -31.47 -23.41
C GLY A 56 1.67 -31.23 -24.47
N LYS A 57 2.93 -31.04 -24.04
CA LYS A 57 4.02 -30.47 -24.85
C LYS A 57 5.24 -31.40 -25.03
N ASP A 58 5.07 -32.70 -24.77
CA ASP A 58 6.09 -33.75 -24.91
C ASP A 58 7.43 -33.43 -24.23
N LEU A 59 7.41 -32.72 -23.09
CA LEU A 59 8.62 -32.40 -22.35
C LEU A 59 9.10 -33.61 -21.54
N ASP A 60 10.41 -33.86 -21.60
CA ASP A 60 11.04 -34.86 -20.74
C ASP A 60 10.93 -34.45 -19.26
N LEU A 61 10.73 -35.42 -18.37
CA LEU A 61 10.62 -35.20 -16.93
C LEU A 61 11.86 -34.50 -16.36
N GLY A 62 13.06 -34.79 -16.90
CA GLY A 62 14.30 -34.13 -16.50
C GLY A 62 14.32 -32.64 -16.82
N VAL A 63 13.69 -32.22 -17.93
CA VAL A 63 13.56 -30.80 -18.32
C VAL A 63 12.59 -30.09 -17.38
N ILE A 64 11.46 -30.72 -17.05
CA ILE A 64 10.49 -30.17 -16.09
C ILE A 64 11.15 -29.98 -14.72
N LEU A 65 11.94 -30.96 -14.24
CA LEU A 65 12.63 -30.83 -12.96
C LEU A 65 13.66 -29.68 -12.95
N LYS A 66 14.43 -29.51 -14.05
CA LYS A 66 15.34 -28.36 -14.21
C LYS A 66 14.58 -27.03 -14.22
N PHE A 67 13.44 -26.97 -14.91
CA PHE A 67 12.57 -25.80 -14.94
C PHE A 67 12.12 -25.39 -13.54
N LEU A 68 11.61 -26.36 -12.76
CA LEU A 68 11.18 -26.12 -11.38
C LEU A 68 12.34 -25.70 -10.47
N THR A 69 13.50 -26.36 -10.62
CA THR A 69 14.69 -26.06 -9.82
C THR A 69 15.19 -24.62 -10.07
N PHE A 70 15.17 -24.15 -11.32
CA PHE A 70 15.57 -22.78 -11.66
C PHE A 70 14.51 -21.73 -11.29
N ALA A 71 13.24 -22.12 -11.19
CA ALA A 71 12.16 -21.24 -10.70
C ALA A 71 12.20 -21.02 -9.18
N LEU A 72 12.67 -21.99 -8.39
CA LEU A 72 12.68 -21.92 -6.92
C LEU A 72 13.39 -20.67 -6.34
N PRO A 73 14.61 -20.30 -6.79
CA PRO A 73 15.31 -19.12 -6.28
C PRO A 73 14.54 -17.80 -6.44
N ARG A 74 13.70 -17.68 -7.47
CA ARG A 74 12.84 -16.50 -7.67
C ARG A 74 11.78 -16.35 -6.56
N LEU A 75 11.38 -17.44 -5.92
CA LEU A 75 10.36 -17.43 -4.87
C LEU A 75 10.92 -17.08 -3.48
N VAL A 76 12.21 -17.34 -3.23
CA VAL A 76 12.85 -17.14 -1.92
C VAL A 76 12.68 -15.71 -1.37
N PRO A 77 12.88 -14.63 -2.15
CA PRO A 77 12.67 -13.26 -1.66
C PRO A 77 11.24 -12.97 -1.18
N MET A 78 10.24 -13.68 -1.71
CA MET A 78 8.85 -13.53 -1.30
C MET A 78 8.54 -14.36 -0.04
N VAL A 79 9.08 -15.58 0.03
CA VAL A 79 8.82 -16.55 1.12
C VAL A 79 9.56 -16.19 2.41
N LEU A 80 10.79 -15.68 2.30
CA LEU A 80 11.68 -15.51 3.44
C LEU A 80 11.13 -14.50 4.48
N PRO A 81 10.71 -13.27 4.11
CA PRO A 81 10.21 -12.29 5.09
C PRO A 81 8.89 -12.75 5.74
N LEU A 82 8.03 -13.41 4.97
CA LEU A 82 6.80 -14.05 5.45
C LEU A 82 7.09 -15.11 6.52
N THR A 83 8.01 -16.01 6.22
CA THR A 83 8.37 -17.10 7.13
C THR A 83 8.97 -16.53 8.42
N VAL A 84 9.89 -15.55 8.32
CA VAL A 84 10.48 -14.90 9.50
C VAL A 84 9.40 -14.28 10.38
N LEU A 85 8.43 -13.56 9.81
CA LEU A 85 7.32 -12.97 10.56
C LEU A 85 6.51 -14.04 11.30
N LEU A 86 6.00 -15.03 10.56
CA LEU A 86 5.11 -16.05 11.10
C LEU A 86 5.82 -16.93 12.14
N THR A 87 7.04 -17.38 11.86
CA THR A 87 7.82 -18.16 12.81
C THR A 87 8.11 -17.36 14.08
N SER A 88 8.40 -16.07 13.98
CA SER A 88 8.63 -15.22 15.16
C SER A 88 7.38 -15.11 16.02
N ILE A 89 6.23 -14.87 15.40
CA ILE A 89 4.93 -14.80 16.09
C ILE A 89 4.62 -16.14 16.76
N MET A 90 4.75 -17.25 16.04
CA MET A 90 4.47 -18.59 16.56
C MET A 90 5.40 -18.98 17.70
N THR A 91 6.71 -18.71 17.59
CA THR A 91 7.70 -19.10 18.60
C THR A 91 7.44 -18.37 19.92
N PHE A 92 7.29 -17.04 19.88
CA PHE A 92 7.02 -16.26 21.07
C PHE A 92 5.58 -16.38 21.57
N GLY A 93 4.62 -16.64 20.67
CA GLY A 93 3.23 -16.96 21.00
C GLY A 93 3.12 -18.27 21.78
N ASN A 94 3.81 -19.33 21.33
CA ASN A 94 3.84 -20.61 22.03
C ASN A 94 4.49 -20.48 23.41
N PHE A 95 5.57 -19.70 23.54
CA PHE A 95 6.15 -19.42 24.86
C PHE A 95 5.20 -18.63 25.77
N ALA A 96 4.38 -17.74 25.21
CA ALA A 96 3.37 -17.00 25.97
C ALA A 96 2.19 -17.89 26.38
N GLU A 97 1.73 -18.78 25.50
CA GLU A 97 0.62 -19.71 25.72
C GLU A 97 0.97 -20.79 26.76
N ASN A 98 2.18 -21.36 26.68
CA ASN A 98 2.66 -22.37 27.62
C ASN A 98 3.16 -21.79 28.96
N TYR A 99 2.94 -20.49 29.22
CA TYR A 99 3.44 -19.76 30.39
C TYR A 99 4.98 -19.78 30.58
N GLU A 100 5.75 -20.26 29.61
CA GLU A 100 7.22 -20.27 29.64
C GLU A 100 7.77 -18.85 29.66
N PHE A 101 7.18 -17.96 28.85
CA PHE A 101 7.57 -16.56 28.78
C PHE A 101 7.27 -15.81 30.09
N ALA A 102 6.16 -16.15 30.77
CA ALA A 102 5.84 -15.60 32.07
C ALA A 102 6.87 -16.04 33.14
N ALA A 103 7.26 -17.32 33.14
CA ALA A 103 8.30 -17.84 34.03
C ALA A 103 9.67 -17.19 33.80
N MET A 104 10.03 -16.94 32.53
CA MET A 104 11.25 -16.20 32.18
C MET A 104 11.24 -14.78 32.79
N LYS A 105 10.13 -14.05 32.63
CA LYS A 105 9.99 -12.69 33.19
C LYS A 105 10.05 -12.68 34.71
N SER A 106 9.37 -13.61 35.39
CA SER A 106 9.43 -13.74 36.85
C SER A 106 10.83 -14.03 37.38
N SER A 107 11.69 -14.63 36.55
CA SER A 107 13.12 -14.87 36.85
C SER A 107 14.03 -13.67 36.52
N GLY A 108 13.45 -12.50 36.24
CA GLY A 108 14.19 -11.27 35.89
C GLY A 108 14.72 -11.23 34.45
N ILE A 109 14.27 -12.13 33.56
CA ILE A 109 14.71 -12.18 32.16
C ILE A 109 13.80 -11.27 31.33
N SER A 110 14.35 -10.17 30.81
CA SER A 110 13.61 -9.26 29.92
C SER A 110 13.34 -9.88 28.54
N LEU A 111 12.29 -9.42 27.85
CA LEU A 111 11.98 -9.82 26.48
C LEU A 111 13.13 -9.52 25.52
N GLN A 112 13.78 -8.36 25.65
CA GLN A 112 14.92 -7.98 24.82
C GLN A 112 16.07 -8.98 24.96
N ARG A 113 16.33 -9.48 26.18
CA ARG A 113 17.33 -10.52 26.40
C ARG A 113 16.96 -11.81 25.68
N ALA A 114 15.71 -12.26 25.78
CA ALA A 114 15.22 -13.46 25.11
C ALA A 114 15.30 -13.34 23.56
N MET A 115 15.06 -12.15 23.03
CA MET A 115 15.12 -11.87 21.58
C MET A 115 16.55 -11.69 21.05
N ARG A 116 17.54 -11.36 21.89
CA ARG A 116 18.88 -10.93 21.43
C ARG A 116 19.57 -11.93 20.50
N TYR A 117 19.62 -13.21 20.87
CA TYR A 117 20.29 -14.22 20.04
C TYR A 117 19.53 -14.54 18.76
N LEU A 118 18.18 -14.48 18.80
CA LEU A 118 17.38 -14.58 17.58
C LEU A 118 17.58 -13.36 16.68
N ALA A 119 17.67 -12.15 17.23
CA ALA A 119 17.96 -10.95 16.45
C ALA A 119 19.32 -11.05 15.74
N VAL A 120 20.34 -11.62 16.41
CA VAL A 120 21.63 -11.92 15.78
C VAL A 120 21.48 -12.95 14.66
N LEU A 121 20.73 -14.03 14.88
CA LEU A 121 20.43 -15.02 13.82
C LEU A 121 19.75 -14.32 12.63
N ILE A 122 18.71 -13.52 12.86
CA ILE A 122 17.97 -12.83 11.80
C ILE A 122 18.84 -11.80 11.07
N PHE A 123 19.77 -11.15 11.76
CA PHE A 123 20.75 -10.29 11.13
C PHE A 123 21.63 -11.07 10.13
N PHE A 124 22.11 -12.26 10.50
CA PHE A 124 22.83 -13.13 9.56
C PHE A 124 21.93 -13.66 8.44
N THR A 125 20.68 -14.00 8.73
CA THR A 125 19.68 -14.37 7.72
C THR A 125 19.43 -13.23 6.73
N ALA A 126 19.42 -11.98 7.18
CA ALA A 126 19.26 -10.79 6.32
C ALA A 126 20.46 -10.60 5.39
N ILE A 127 21.68 -10.79 5.89
CA ILE A 127 22.90 -10.78 5.06
C ILE A 127 22.83 -11.93 4.04
N GLY A 128 22.44 -13.13 4.47
CA GLY A 128 22.25 -14.28 3.58
C GLY A 128 21.18 -14.02 2.51
N ALA A 129 20.08 -13.35 2.87
CA ALA A 129 19.01 -12.97 1.96
C ALA A 129 19.48 -11.97 0.89
N PHE A 130 20.23 -10.95 1.30
CA PHE A 130 20.85 -10.01 0.38
C PHE A 130 21.83 -10.72 -0.57
N TRP A 131 22.72 -11.56 -0.03
CA TRP A 131 23.67 -12.33 -0.83
C TRP A 131 22.96 -13.25 -1.83
N PHE A 132 21.90 -13.92 -1.39
CA PHE A 132 21.06 -14.77 -2.23
C PHE A 132 20.39 -13.97 -3.36
N SER A 133 19.76 -12.83 -3.03
CA SER A 133 19.08 -11.96 -4.00
C SER A 133 20.05 -11.27 -4.96
N ASN A 134 21.29 -11.02 -4.53
CA ASN A 134 22.33 -10.40 -5.34
C ASN A 134 23.05 -11.41 -6.25
N THR A 135 23.18 -12.67 -5.83
CA THR A 135 24.07 -13.65 -6.51
C THR A 135 23.30 -14.84 -7.06
N ILE A 136 22.53 -15.54 -6.22
CA ILE A 136 21.87 -16.80 -6.61
C ILE A 136 20.65 -16.52 -7.49
N MET A 137 19.80 -15.57 -7.08
CA MET A 137 18.58 -15.23 -7.82
C MET A 137 18.88 -14.80 -9.26
N PRO A 138 19.82 -13.87 -9.54
CA PRO A 138 20.10 -13.42 -10.91
C PRO A 138 20.67 -14.54 -11.80
N GLU A 139 21.58 -15.35 -11.27
CA GLU A 139 22.15 -16.49 -11.98
C GLU A 139 21.10 -17.56 -12.30
N SER A 140 20.18 -17.81 -11.37
CA SER A 140 19.06 -18.73 -11.58
C SER A 140 18.11 -18.20 -12.64
N GLU A 141 17.83 -16.90 -12.64
CA GLU A 141 16.97 -16.26 -13.65
C GLU A 141 17.60 -16.35 -15.06
N LYS A 142 18.92 -16.12 -15.18
CA LYS A 142 19.65 -16.33 -16.45
C LYS A 142 19.50 -17.76 -16.95
N ARG A 143 19.69 -18.76 -16.07
CA ARG A 143 19.54 -20.18 -16.42
C ARG A 143 18.10 -20.57 -16.72
N PHE A 144 17.12 -19.99 -16.00
CA PHE A 144 15.70 -20.20 -16.24
C PHE A 144 15.30 -19.72 -17.64
N ILE A 145 15.72 -18.50 -18.01
CA ILE A 145 15.41 -17.93 -19.32
C ILE A 145 16.16 -18.66 -20.44
N ASN A 146 17.43 -19.01 -20.24
CA ASN A 146 18.17 -19.83 -21.19
C ASN A 146 17.56 -21.23 -21.37
N LEU A 147 17.07 -21.84 -20.29
CA LEU A 147 16.36 -23.12 -20.38
C LEU A 147 15.08 -22.98 -21.19
N ARG A 148 14.26 -21.95 -20.94
CA ARG A 148 13.05 -21.67 -21.73
C ARG A 148 13.40 -21.49 -23.21
N LYS A 149 14.40 -20.66 -23.53
CA LYS A 149 14.90 -20.48 -24.91
C LYS A 149 15.35 -21.80 -25.55
N ASN A 150 16.10 -22.64 -24.81
CA ASN A 150 16.56 -23.93 -25.30
C ASN A 150 15.41 -24.92 -25.54
N ILE A 151 14.38 -24.92 -24.69
CA ILE A 151 13.18 -25.74 -24.88
C ILE A 151 12.49 -25.36 -26.20
N PHE A 152 12.29 -24.06 -26.44
CA PHE A 152 11.71 -23.58 -27.69
C PHE A 152 12.57 -23.91 -28.92
N LYS A 153 13.90 -23.76 -28.84
CA LYS A 153 14.82 -24.10 -29.93
C LYS A 153 14.84 -25.59 -30.27
N LEU A 154 14.84 -26.45 -29.26
CA LEU A 154 14.94 -27.90 -29.44
C LEU A 154 13.63 -28.56 -29.87
N LYS A 155 12.48 -27.97 -29.48
CA LYS A 155 11.14 -28.46 -29.81
C LYS A 155 10.23 -27.31 -30.29
N PRO A 156 10.49 -26.71 -31.47
CA PRO A 156 9.70 -25.57 -31.97
C PRO A 156 8.22 -25.92 -32.18
N ALA A 157 7.92 -27.17 -32.51
CA ALA A 157 6.54 -27.67 -32.66
C ALA A 157 5.71 -27.67 -31.37
N MET A 158 6.35 -27.45 -30.22
CA MET A 158 5.71 -27.37 -28.90
C MET A 158 4.70 -26.22 -28.79
N VAL A 159 4.90 -25.14 -29.54
CA VAL A 159 3.99 -23.97 -29.52
C VAL A 159 2.71 -24.24 -30.31
N ILE A 160 2.73 -25.22 -31.22
CA ILE A 160 1.62 -25.52 -32.11
C ILE A 160 0.79 -26.68 -31.53
N THR A 161 -0.42 -26.36 -31.09
CA THR A 161 -1.43 -27.34 -30.71
C THR A 161 -2.23 -27.76 -31.95
N PRO A 162 -2.32 -29.06 -32.27
CA PRO A 162 -3.09 -29.55 -33.42
C PRO A 162 -4.56 -29.12 -33.35
N ASN A 163 -5.16 -28.90 -34.52
CA ASN A 163 -6.55 -28.50 -34.72
C ASN A 163 -6.98 -27.18 -34.06
N GLN A 164 -6.03 -26.37 -33.58
CA GLN A 164 -6.29 -25.05 -33.02
C GLN A 164 -5.47 -24.00 -33.77
N PHE A 165 -5.97 -22.77 -33.81
CA PHE A 165 -5.21 -21.61 -34.28
C PHE A 165 -4.25 -21.17 -33.17
N ASN A 166 -2.95 -21.22 -33.46
CA ASN A 166 -1.88 -20.85 -32.55
C ASN A 166 -1.27 -19.53 -33.02
N ASP A 167 -1.18 -18.57 -32.12
CA ASP A 167 -0.57 -17.28 -32.38
C ASP A 167 0.96 -17.38 -32.26
N LEU A 168 1.68 -17.04 -33.34
CA LEU A 168 3.14 -17.06 -33.42
C LEU A 168 3.69 -15.66 -33.80
N GLY A 169 3.23 -14.63 -33.11
CA GLY A 169 3.72 -13.26 -33.29
C GLY A 169 3.11 -12.61 -34.53
N ASP A 170 3.81 -12.69 -35.67
CA ASP A 170 3.38 -12.08 -36.94
C ASP A 170 2.40 -12.95 -37.74
N ILE A 171 2.20 -14.20 -37.33
CA ILE A 171 1.30 -15.14 -38.00
C ILE A 171 0.39 -15.85 -37.01
N ASN A 172 -0.77 -16.29 -37.49
CA ASN A 172 -1.62 -17.25 -36.79
C ASN A 172 -1.68 -18.54 -37.61
N ILE A 173 -1.23 -19.65 -37.03
CA ILE A 173 -1.09 -20.94 -37.72
C ILE A 173 -2.05 -21.98 -37.15
N LYS A 174 -2.75 -22.68 -38.03
CA LYS A 174 -3.48 -23.91 -37.71
C LYS A 174 -2.84 -25.07 -38.46
N VAL A 175 -2.67 -26.18 -37.77
CA VAL A 175 -2.16 -27.44 -38.31
C VAL A 175 -3.14 -28.54 -37.93
N ALA A 176 -3.51 -29.43 -38.85
CA ALA A 176 -4.42 -30.53 -38.56
C ALA A 176 -3.72 -31.61 -37.72
N GLU A 177 -2.56 -32.08 -38.18
CA GLU A 177 -1.78 -33.13 -37.52
C GLU A 177 -0.29 -32.79 -37.47
N LYS A 178 0.39 -33.34 -36.47
CA LYS A 178 1.85 -33.21 -36.29
C LYS A 178 2.48 -34.58 -36.12
N SER A 179 3.63 -34.80 -36.74
CA SER A 179 4.34 -36.09 -36.71
C SER A 179 5.87 -35.91 -36.60
N GLY A 180 6.56 -37.01 -36.29
CA GLY A 180 8.01 -37.05 -36.04
C GLY A 180 8.40 -36.94 -34.56
N ASP A 181 9.63 -37.35 -34.22
CA ASP A 181 10.14 -37.43 -32.83
C ASP A 181 10.11 -36.09 -32.06
N LYS A 182 10.11 -34.97 -32.80
CA LYS A 182 10.02 -33.60 -32.25
C LYS A 182 8.76 -32.87 -32.70
N GLY A 183 7.82 -33.55 -33.36
CA GLY A 183 6.61 -32.96 -33.97
C GLY A 183 6.93 -32.02 -35.14
N GLN A 184 8.11 -32.17 -35.77
CA GLN A 184 8.61 -31.21 -36.76
C GLN A 184 7.87 -31.27 -38.10
N TYR A 185 7.19 -32.35 -38.41
CA TYR A 185 6.39 -32.49 -39.63
C TYR A 185 4.95 -32.11 -39.33
N LEU A 186 4.39 -31.26 -40.18
CA LEU A 186 3.08 -30.64 -40.02
C LEU A 186 2.25 -30.96 -41.27
N GLU A 187 0.97 -31.28 -41.08
CA GLU A 187 0.04 -31.60 -42.16
C GLU A 187 -1.19 -30.68 -42.15
N ASP A 188 -1.66 -30.32 -43.33
CA ASP A 188 -2.77 -29.38 -43.58
C ASP A 188 -2.61 -28.08 -42.79
N ILE A 189 -1.75 -27.22 -43.31
CA ILE A 189 -1.30 -26.01 -42.66
C ILE A 189 -2.06 -24.83 -43.23
N ILE A 190 -2.65 -24.02 -42.34
CA ILE A 190 -3.29 -22.75 -42.69
C ILE A 190 -2.63 -21.66 -41.88
N ILE A 191 -2.02 -20.69 -42.56
CA ILE A 191 -1.35 -19.55 -41.94
C ILE A 191 -2.08 -18.28 -42.34
N HIS A 192 -2.46 -17.46 -41.37
CA HIS A 192 -2.90 -16.08 -41.59
C HIS A 192 -1.78 -15.15 -41.19
N LYS A 193 -1.28 -14.32 -42.12
CA LYS A 193 -0.28 -13.31 -41.79
C LYS A 193 -0.96 -12.08 -41.21
N LYS A 194 -0.53 -11.65 -40.03
CA LYS A 194 -1.05 -10.44 -39.40
C LYS A 194 -0.61 -9.21 -40.20
N SER A 195 -1.46 -8.20 -40.21
CA SER A 195 -1.21 -6.92 -40.86
C SER A 195 -1.51 -5.79 -39.89
N ASN A 196 -0.88 -4.63 -40.08
CA ASN A 196 -1.14 -3.42 -39.29
C ASN A 196 -2.57 -2.87 -39.46
N ARG A 197 -3.37 -3.48 -40.34
CA ARG A 197 -4.78 -3.13 -40.57
C ARG A 197 -5.67 -4.30 -40.13
N PRO A 198 -6.83 -4.02 -39.52
CA PRO A 198 -7.76 -5.06 -39.11
C PRO A 198 -8.33 -5.79 -40.34
N GLY A 199 -8.02 -7.08 -40.46
CA GLY A 199 -8.47 -7.96 -41.54
C GLY A 199 -7.45 -9.06 -41.87
N ASN A 200 -7.92 -10.14 -42.50
CA ASN A 200 -7.07 -11.23 -43.00
C ASN A 200 -6.79 -11.00 -44.49
N TYR A 201 -5.65 -10.39 -44.80
CA TYR A 201 -5.29 -10.03 -46.18
C TYR A 201 -4.36 -11.04 -46.86
N VAL A 202 -3.66 -11.86 -46.08
CA VAL A 202 -2.73 -12.86 -46.59
C VAL A 202 -3.00 -14.18 -45.91
N VAL A 203 -3.30 -15.20 -46.70
CA VAL A 203 -3.56 -16.57 -46.25
C VAL A 203 -2.65 -17.52 -47.02
N ILE A 204 -1.93 -18.36 -46.31
CA ILE A 204 -1.09 -19.41 -46.90
C ILE A 204 -1.69 -20.75 -46.51
N LYS A 205 -1.93 -21.61 -47.49
CA LYS A 205 -2.33 -23.00 -47.27
C LYS A 205 -1.28 -23.92 -47.84
N ALA A 206 -0.85 -24.93 -47.10
CA ALA A 206 0.14 -25.91 -47.56
C ALA A 206 -0.27 -27.31 -47.12
N VAL A 207 0.05 -28.32 -47.93
CA VAL A 207 -0.26 -29.72 -47.62
C VAL A 207 0.69 -30.24 -46.55
N GLU A 208 1.99 -30.00 -46.75
CA GLU A 208 3.04 -30.42 -45.83
C GLU A 208 3.84 -29.22 -45.34
N GLY A 209 4.43 -29.35 -44.16
CA GLY A 209 5.42 -28.41 -43.67
C GLY A 209 6.39 -29.03 -42.69
N GLU A 210 7.58 -28.46 -42.64
CA GLU A 210 8.67 -28.90 -41.78
C GLU A 210 9.18 -27.72 -40.96
N LEU A 211 9.16 -27.85 -39.64
CA LEU A 211 9.78 -26.91 -38.71
C LEU A 211 11.26 -27.25 -38.51
N LYS A 212 12.13 -26.47 -39.14
CA LYS A 212 13.58 -26.53 -38.97
C LYS A 212 14.03 -25.50 -37.94
N GLY A 213 14.39 -25.98 -36.75
CA GLY A 213 15.14 -25.19 -35.79
C GLY A 213 16.63 -25.23 -36.11
N SER A 214 17.29 -24.08 -36.19
CA SER A 214 18.75 -24.01 -36.28
C SER A 214 19.35 -23.72 -34.89
N PRO A 215 20.39 -24.44 -34.44
CA PRO A 215 21.09 -24.15 -33.19
C PRO A 215 21.70 -22.73 -33.16
N ASP A 216 22.10 -22.23 -34.34
CA ASP A 216 22.89 -21.00 -34.51
C ASP A 216 22.03 -19.77 -34.86
N SER A 217 20.73 -19.95 -35.12
CA SER A 217 19.80 -18.87 -35.45
C SER A 217 18.76 -18.68 -34.36
N GLU A 218 18.34 -17.43 -34.11
CA GLU A 218 17.18 -17.13 -33.26
C GLU A 218 15.85 -17.32 -34.00
N PHE A 219 15.91 -17.53 -35.33
CA PHE A 219 14.75 -17.79 -36.17
C PHE A 219 14.46 -19.29 -36.28
N VAL A 220 13.17 -19.64 -36.26
CA VAL A 220 12.68 -20.96 -36.65
C VAL A 220 12.18 -20.88 -38.08
N THR A 221 12.70 -21.77 -38.92
CA THR A 221 12.34 -21.82 -40.32
C THR A 221 11.22 -22.83 -40.52
N LEU A 222 10.06 -22.37 -40.99
CA LEU A 222 8.96 -23.20 -41.44
C LEU A 222 9.06 -23.36 -42.95
N VAL A 223 9.39 -24.56 -43.40
CA VAL A 223 9.44 -24.92 -44.82
C VAL A 223 8.09 -25.53 -45.18
N LEU A 224 7.29 -24.83 -45.98
CA LEU A 224 6.00 -25.30 -46.46
C LEU A 224 6.17 -25.92 -47.84
N LYS A 225 5.47 -27.02 -48.12
CA LYS A 225 5.49 -27.69 -49.42
C LYS A 225 4.09 -27.81 -50.01
N ASP A 226 4.04 -27.75 -51.33
CA ASP A 226 2.84 -27.91 -52.15
C ASP A 226 1.66 -27.08 -51.64
N GLY A 227 1.79 -25.76 -51.80
CA GLY A 227 0.87 -24.80 -51.19
C GLY A 227 0.40 -23.68 -52.11
N ASN A 228 -0.57 -22.93 -51.60
CA ASN A 228 -1.18 -21.79 -52.23
C ASN A 228 -1.06 -20.57 -51.30
N TYR A 229 -0.50 -19.49 -51.83
CA TYR A 229 -0.45 -18.19 -51.19
C TYR A 229 -1.54 -17.30 -51.78
N TYR A 230 -2.42 -16.80 -50.93
CA TYR A 230 -3.52 -15.90 -51.29
C TYR A 230 -3.28 -14.52 -50.68
N GLU A 231 -3.37 -13.47 -51.48
CA GLU A 231 -3.23 -12.09 -51.02
C GLU A 231 -4.27 -11.15 -51.64
N ASP A 232 -4.98 -10.42 -50.79
CA ASP A 232 -5.93 -9.39 -51.21
C ASP A 232 -5.19 -8.11 -51.63
N ILE A 233 -5.24 -7.77 -52.93
CA ILE A 233 -4.50 -6.65 -53.49
C ILE A 233 -5.18 -5.33 -53.08
N GLN A 234 -4.48 -4.56 -52.24
CA GLN A 234 -5.01 -3.30 -51.72
C GLN A 234 -5.00 -2.19 -52.77
N GLN A 235 -6.17 -1.72 -53.18
CA GLN A 235 -6.34 -0.62 -54.14
C GLN A 235 -6.69 0.70 -53.45
N LYS A 236 -6.04 1.80 -53.87
CA LYS A 236 -6.29 3.15 -53.30
C LYS A 236 -7.60 3.79 -53.77
N SER A 237 -8.10 3.41 -54.96
CA SER A 237 -9.35 3.97 -55.53
C SER A 237 -10.58 3.17 -55.07
N PRO A 238 -11.68 3.83 -54.67
CA PRO A 238 -12.96 3.17 -54.35
C PRO A 238 -13.50 2.28 -55.48
N GLN A 239 -13.42 2.73 -56.74
CA GLN A 239 -13.94 1.96 -57.88
C GLN A 239 -13.15 0.66 -58.12
N LYS A 240 -11.84 0.68 -57.85
CA LYS A 240 -10.96 -0.49 -57.99
C LYS A 240 -11.10 -1.47 -56.81
N ARG A 241 -11.42 -0.99 -55.61
CA ARG A 241 -11.71 -1.86 -54.44
C ARG A 241 -12.94 -2.74 -54.64
N ASN A 242 -13.98 -2.22 -55.28
CA ASN A 242 -15.20 -2.99 -55.56
C ASN A 242 -14.98 -4.22 -56.47
N LYS A 243 -13.84 -4.28 -57.18
CA LYS A 243 -13.48 -5.42 -58.01
C LYS A 243 -12.87 -6.59 -57.24
N LEU A 244 -12.63 -6.43 -55.93
CA LEU A 244 -12.05 -7.44 -55.04
C LEU A 244 -10.83 -8.17 -55.66
N PRO A 245 -9.82 -7.43 -56.17
CA PRO A 245 -8.68 -8.06 -56.81
C PRO A 245 -7.87 -8.85 -55.77
N PHE A 246 -7.61 -10.12 -56.06
CA PHE A 246 -6.76 -10.99 -55.24
C PHE A 246 -5.65 -11.61 -56.11
N ALA A 247 -4.51 -11.88 -55.49
CA ALA A 247 -3.43 -12.65 -56.05
C ALA A 247 -3.48 -14.06 -55.47
N LYS A 248 -3.29 -15.07 -56.33
CA LYS A 248 -3.05 -16.45 -55.95
C LYS A 248 -1.72 -16.88 -56.55
N VAL A 249 -0.83 -17.40 -55.71
CA VAL A 249 0.46 -17.96 -56.13
C VAL A 249 0.52 -19.40 -55.65
N GLU A 250 0.80 -20.32 -56.57
CA GLU A 250 1.05 -21.73 -56.24
C GLU A 250 2.57 -21.91 -56.09
N PHE A 251 2.99 -22.64 -55.06
CA PHE A 251 4.40 -22.88 -54.78
C PHE A 251 4.65 -24.35 -54.45
N GLU A 252 5.76 -24.88 -54.95
CA GLU A 252 6.26 -26.21 -54.57
C GLU A 252 6.94 -26.15 -53.19
N GLU A 253 7.73 -25.10 -52.93
CA GLU A 253 8.39 -24.86 -51.64
C GLU A 253 8.30 -23.37 -51.27
N TYR A 254 7.89 -23.09 -50.03
CA TYR A 254 7.86 -21.74 -49.46
C TYR A 254 8.50 -21.72 -48.08
N ILE A 255 9.54 -20.91 -47.93
CA ILE A 255 10.30 -20.82 -46.68
C ILE A 255 9.86 -19.58 -45.92
N LEU A 256 9.31 -19.79 -44.72
CA LEU A 256 8.93 -18.74 -43.79
C LEU A 256 9.87 -18.76 -42.59
N ASN A 257 10.66 -17.71 -42.42
CA ASN A 257 11.46 -17.51 -41.21
C ASN A 257 10.62 -16.78 -40.17
N MET A 258 10.38 -17.44 -39.04
CA MET A 258 9.64 -16.90 -37.92
C MET A 258 10.61 -16.46 -36.85
N ASP A 259 10.47 -15.22 -36.39
CA ASP A 259 11.10 -14.78 -35.16
C ASP A 259 10.24 -15.22 -33.98
N LEU A 260 10.68 -16.27 -33.28
CA LEU A 260 9.97 -16.75 -32.09
C LEU A 260 10.38 -15.99 -30.82
N SER A 261 11.29 -15.01 -30.91
CA SER A 261 11.70 -14.18 -29.78
C SER A 261 10.52 -13.36 -29.23
N SER A 262 9.53 -13.04 -30.08
CA SER A 262 8.32 -12.33 -29.68
C SER A 262 7.33 -13.19 -28.87
N LEU A 263 7.45 -14.52 -28.89
CA LEU A 263 6.58 -15.45 -28.15
C LEU A 263 6.91 -15.53 -26.65
N ASP A 264 8.01 -14.93 -26.23
CA ASP A 264 8.25 -14.58 -24.83
C ASP A 264 7.33 -13.40 -24.41
N GLU A 265 6.01 -13.55 -24.58
CA GLU A 265 4.97 -12.53 -24.31
C GLU A 265 4.88 -12.11 -22.83
N VAL A 266 5.61 -12.80 -21.94
CA VAL A 266 5.50 -12.58 -20.49
C VAL A 266 6.23 -11.29 -20.05
N ASP A 267 7.09 -10.69 -20.87
CA ASP A 267 7.70 -9.40 -20.54
C ASP A 267 8.04 -8.62 -21.83
N LEU A 268 7.02 -8.08 -22.51
CA LEU A 268 7.17 -7.11 -23.62
C LEU A 268 8.13 -5.97 -23.25
N ASP A 269 8.29 -5.67 -21.96
CA ASP A 269 9.22 -4.65 -21.45
C ASP A 269 10.69 -5.12 -21.40
N ALA A 270 10.96 -6.44 -21.39
CA ALA A 270 12.30 -7.02 -21.36
C ALA A 270 12.86 -7.35 -22.75
N GLN A 271 12.01 -7.43 -23.79
CA GLN A 271 12.40 -7.87 -25.13
C GLN A 271 13.40 -6.93 -25.85
N GLN A 272 13.50 -5.66 -25.46
CA GLN A 272 14.43 -4.69 -26.09
C GLN A 272 15.71 -4.38 -25.31
N THR A 273 15.85 -4.90 -24.09
CA THR A 273 17.10 -4.83 -23.33
C THR A 273 17.66 -6.23 -23.22
N ASN A 274 18.80 -6.49 -23.85
CA ASN A 274 19.48 -7.80 -23.93
C ASN A 274 19.71 -8.53 -22.58
N LYS A 275 19.37 -7.93 -21.44
CA LYS A 275 19.44 -8.49 -20.10
C LYS A 275 18.23 -7.99 -19.29
N GLY A 276 17.32 -8.88 -18.87
CA GLY A 276 16.21 -8.48 -18.00
C GLY A 276 16.71 -8.01 -16.63
N TYR A 277 16.08 -6.99 -16.04
CA TYR A 277 16.46 -6.40 -14.73
C TYR A 277 16.53 -7.43 -13.57
N ASN A 278 15.82 -8.56 -13.67
CA ASN A 278 15.88 -9.66 -12.70
C ASN A 278 17.14 -10.54 -12.83
N MET A 279 17.84 -10.48 -13.97
CA MET A 279 19.06 -11.24 -14.26
C MET A 279 20.33 -10.58 -13.73
N LEU A 280 20.24 -9.36 -13.22
CA LEU A 280 21.41 -8.55 -12.89
C LEU A 280 21.67 -8.53 -11.38
N ASN A 281 22.95 -8.54 -11.01
CA ASN A 281 23.39 -8.22 -9.66
C ASN A 281 23.43 -6.69 -9.45
N VAL A 282 23.69 -6.23 -8.23
CA VAL A 282 23.71 -4.79 -7.91
C VAL A 282 24.72 -4.00 -8.75
N VAL A 283 25.92 -4.54 -8.98
CA VAL A 283 26.98 -3.84 -9.74
C VAL A 283 26.58 -3.73 -11.21
N GLU A 284 26.09 -4.83 -11.78
CA GLU A 284 25.57 -4.86 -13.15
C GLU A 284 24.36 -3.93 -13.30
N LEU A 285 23.46 -3.88 -12.31
CA LEU A 285 22.31 -2.97 -12.30
C LEU A 285 22.73 -1.50 -12.31
N GLN A 286 23.75 -1.12 -11.54
CA GLN A 286 24.25 0.26 -11.52
C GLN A 286 24.82 0.66 -12.88
N GLN A 287 25.62 -0.22 -13.50
CA GLN A 287 26.21 0.03 -14.82
C GLN A 287 25.15 0.15 -15.92
N GLU A 288 24.16 -0.74 -15.91
CA GLU A 288 23.04 -0.70 -16.86
C GLU A 288 22.15 0.52 -16.60
N LEU A 289 21.93 0.93 -15.35
CA LEU A 289 21.20 2.16 -15.01
C LEU A 289 21.89 3.41 -15.57
N ASP A 290 23.21 3.54 -15.40
CA ASP A 290 23.97 4.68 -15.93
C ASP A 290 23.89 4.74 -17.46
N THR A 291 24.08 3.58 -18.10
CA THR A 291 24.03 3.45 -19.56
C THR A 291 22.64 3.77 -20.10
N PHE A 292 21.61 3.21 -19.47
CA PHE A 292 20.22 3.36 -19.87
C PHE A 292 19.71 4.80 -19.62
N SER A 293 20.08 5.39 -18.48
CA SER A 293 19.82 6.81 -18.17
C SER A 293 20.45 7.74 -19.21
N SER A 294 21.72 7.50 -19.57
CA SER A 294 22.39 8.27 -20.63
C SER A 294 21.68 8.14 -21.98
N LYS A 295 21.19 6.95 -22.32
CA LYS A 295 20.42 6.71 -23.55
C LYS A 295 19.12 7.53 -23.56
N VAL A 296 18.34 7.48 -22.47
CA VAL A 296 17.09 8.25 -22.34
C VAL A 296 17.35 9.76 -22.46
N ASN A 297 18.40 10.26 -21.82
CA ASN A 297 18.77 11.68 -21.91
C ASN A 297 19.18 12.09 -23.34
N THR A 298 19.90 11.21 -24.04
CA THR A 298 20.31 11.43 -25.43
C THR A 298 19.10 11.41 -26.37
N ASP A 299 18.17 10.47 -26.17
CA ASP A 299 16.94 10.37 -26.96
C ASP A 299 16.05 11.62 -26.74
N LEU A 300 15.93 12.10 -25.50
CA LEU A 300 15.23 13.36 -25.19
C LEU A 300 15.90 14.58 -25.81
N ALA A 301 17.23 14.67 -25.78
CA ALA A 301 17.97 15.74 -26.44
C ALA A 301 17.75 15.71 -27.96
N SER A 302 17.82 14.53 -28.58
CA SER A 302 17.56 14.37 -30.01
C SER A 302 16.13 14.77 -30.41
N LEU A 303 15.14 14.45 -29.57
CA LEU A 303 13.76 14.88 -29.78
C LEU A 303 13.63 16.40 -29.69
N ARG A 304 14.28 17.02 -28.69
CA ARG A 304 14.31 18.47 -28.55
C ARG A 304 14.90 19.14 -29.79
N ASP A 305 16.02 18.63 -30.29
CA ASP A 305 16.68 19.18 -31.48
C ASP A 305 15.82 18.98 -32.73
N ASP A 306 15.21 17.81 -32.90
CA ASP A 306 14.26 17.55 -34.00
C ASP A 306 13.07 18.52 -33.99
N VAL A 307 12.51 18.80 -32.81
CA VAL A 307 11.40 19.74 -32.61
C VAL A 307 11.86 21.18 -32.90
N ASN A 308 13.04 21.57 -32.43
CA ASN A 308 13.61 22.91 -32.66
C ASN A 308 13.88 23.17 -34.15
N ARG A 309 14.45 22.20 -34.87
CA ARG A 309 14.69 22.30 -36.31
C ARG A 309 13.38 22.40 -37.10
N ARG A 310 12.38 21.58 -36.78
CA ARG A 310 11.09 21.55 -37.49
C ARG A 310 10.18 22.73 -37.18
N SER A 311 10.24 23.26 -35.96
CA SER A 311 9.51 24.48 -35.57
C SER A 311 10.14 25.74 -36.16
N GLY A 312 11.33 25.63 -36.75
CA GLY A 312 12.07 26.77 -37.31
C GLY A 312 12.65 27.70 -36.24
N PHE A 313 12.62 27.31 -34.97
CA PHE A 313 13.11 28.12 -33.86
C PHE A 313 14.60 28.47 -34.03
N GLU A 314 15.42 27.52 -34.48
CA GLU A 314 16.84 27.77 -34.78
C GLU A 314 17.02 28.78 -35.91
N ASN A 315 16.12 28.79 -36.89
CA ASN A 315 16.15 29.73 -38.02
C ASN A 315 15.61 31.13 -37.68
N LEU A 316 14.95 31.28 -36.52
CA LEU A 316 14.50 32.58 -36.00
C LEU A 316 15.65 33.34 -35.30
N ASN A 317 16.70 32.65 -34.87
CA ASN A 317 17.87 33.26 -34.23
C ASN A 317 18.83 33.89 -35.27
N ARG A 318 18.34 34.83 -36.08
CA ARG A 318 19.10 35.51 -37.15
C ARG A 318 20.03 36.63 -36.65
N ASN A 319 20.64 36.51 -35.46
CA ASN A 319 21.42 37.60 -34.84
C ASN A 319 20.70 38.96 -34.84
N MET A 320 19.37 38.96 -34.90
CA MET A 320 18.58 40.19 -34.81
C MET A 320 18.59 40.61 -33.35
N LYS A 321 19.10 41.81 -33.05
CA LYS A 321 18.97 42.39 -31.71
C LYS A 321 17.48 42.43 -31.39
N ILE A 322 17.07 41.69 -30.35
CA ILE A 322 15.71 41.73 -29.84
C ILE A 322 15.43 43.20 -29.52
N ASP A 323 14.44 43.79 -30.19
CA ASP A 323 14.05 45.16 -29.94
C ASP A 323 13.62 45.28 -28.47
N SER A 324 14.29 46.17 -27.73
CA SER A 324 13.98 46.46 -26.33
C SER A 324 12.58 47.05 -26.13
N VAL A 325 11.93 47.50 -27.20
CA VAL A 325 10.55 47.96 -27.17
C VAL A 325 9.61 46.76 -27.08
N LYS A 326 9.05 46.51 -25.88
CA LYS A 326 7.94 45.57 -25.70
C LYS A 326 6.68 46.12 -26.38
N SER A 327 6.51 45.82 -27.67
CA SER A 327 5.26 46.06 -28.38
C SER A 327 4.15 45.20 -27.76
N LYS A 328 3.06 45.84 -27.36
CA LYS A 328 1.87 45.20 -26.78
C LYS A 328 0.86 44.76 -27.85
N LYS A 329 1.17 44.96 -29.14
CA LYS A 329 0.33 44.46 -30.24
C LYS A 329 0.73 43.02 -30.51
N SER A 330 -0.24 42.12 -30.41
CA SER A 330 -0.16 40.81 -31.07
C SER A 330 0.34 41.04 -32.49
N ASP A 331 1.42 40.34 -32.85
CA ASP A 331 2.05 40.43 -34.16
C ASP A 331 1.08 39.87 -35.22
N SER A 332 0.08 40.66 -35.59
CA SER A 332 -0.89 40.33 -36.61
C SER A 332 -0.30 40.77 -37.94
N LEU A 333 0.74 40.06 -38.39
CA LEU A 333 1.13 40.09 -39.80
C LEU A 333 -0.14 39.77 -40.61
N GLN A 334 -0.73 40.78 -41.24
CA GLN A 334 -1.85 40.58 -42.16
C GLN A 334 -1.29 39.99 -43.45
N PHE A 335 -1.20 38.66 -43.52
CA PHE A 335 -0.68 37.92 -44.67
C PHE A 335 -1.35 38.32 -46.00
N SER A 336 -2.58 38.84 -45.94
CA SER A 336 -3.35 39.34 -47.09
C SER A 336 -2.77 40.58 -47.78
N GLU A 337 -1.96 41.39 -47.08
CA GLU A 337 -1.34 42.58 -47.66
C GLU A 337 -0.01 42.27 -48.36
N ILE A 338 0.60 41.12 -48.07
CA ILE A 338 1.96 40.76 -48.47
C ILE A 338 1.98 39.63 -49.51
N PHE A 339 1.01 38.70 -49.46
CA PHE A 339 0.99 37.50 -50.29
C PHE A 339 -0.33 37.32 -51.02
N ASP A 340 -0.27 36.83 -52.26
CA ASP A 340 -1.46 36.44 -53.03
C ASP A 340 -2.14 35.20 -52.39
N THR A 341 -3.45 35.04 -52.62
CA THR A 341 -4.28 33.96 -52.06
C THR A 341 -3.68 32.58 -52.29
N LYS A 342 -3.10 32.33 -53.48
CA LYS A 342 -2.44 31.05 -53.80
C LYS A 342 -1.17 30.83 -52.97
N GLN A 343 -0.36 31.88 -52.78
CA GLN A 343 0.86 31.82 -51.96
C GLN A 343 0.51 31.65 -50.48
N MET A 344 -0.55 32.32 -50.02
CA MET A 344 -1.05 32.20 -48.65
C MET A 344 -1.50 30.77 -48.35
N LEU A 345 -2.27 30.13 -49.25
CA LEU A 345 -2.66 28.72 -49.12
C LEU A 345 -1.44 27.78 -49.07
N GLN A 346 -0.41 28.04 -49.86
CA GLN A 346 0.84 27.26 -49.82
C GLN A 346 1.59 27.42 -48.50
N ILE A 347 1.70 28.65 -47.98
CA ILE A 347 2.34 28.94 -46.70
C ILE A 347 1.57 28.28 -45.55
N TYR A 348 0.24 28.40 -45.52
CA TYR A 348 -0.60 27.73 -44.53
C TYR A 348 -0.50 26.21 -44.61
N SER A 349 -0.52 25.65 -45.82
CA SER A 349 -0.35 24.20 -46.03
C SER A 349 1.00 23.70 -45.51
N LEU A 350 2.08 24.43 -45.77
CA LEU A 350 3.42 24.11 -45.29
C LEU A 350 3.51 24.22 -43.76
N ALA A 351 2.98 25.31 -43.19
CA ALA A 351 2.94 25.53 -41.74
C ALA A 351 2.12 24.44 -41.03
N PHE A 352 0.94 24.10 -41.56
CA PHE A 352 0.10 23.03 -41.06
C PHE A 352 0.84 21.69 -41.12
N THR A 353 1.40 21.32 -42.28
CA THR A 353 2.10 20.04 -42.45
C THR A 353 3.33 19.91 -41.54
N ASN A 354 4.09 20.99 -41.35
CA ASN A 354 5.23 21.01 -40.43
C ASN A 354 4.77 20.85 -38.97
N THR A 355 3.74 21.60 -38.56
CA THR A 355 3.21 21.55 -37.19
C THR A 355 2.61 20.18 -36.87
N ASP A 356 1.77 19.67 -37.76
CA ASP A 356 1.16 18.35 -37.66
C ASP A 356 2.22 17.23 -37.67
N GLY A 357 3.29 17.38 -38.47
CA GLY A 357 4.45 16.51 -38.43
C GLY A 357 5.19 16.50 -37.08
N VAL A 358 5.35 17.67 -36.45
CA VAL A 358 5.93 17.80 -35.10
C VAL A 358 5.02 17.16 -34.05
N VAL A 359 3.72 17.47 -34.07
CA VAL A 359 2.75 16.90 -33.13
C VAL A 359 2.72 15.37 -33.21
N ARG A 360 2.69 14.80 -34.43
CA ARG A 360 2.78 13.35 -34.62
C ARG A 360 4.08 12.77 -34.09
N LYS A 361 5.22 13.43 -34.32
CA LYS A 361 6.52 12.97 -33.83
C LYS A 361 6.59 12.99 -32.31
N ILE A 362 6.11 14.06 -31.67
CA ILE A 362 6.04 14.18 -30.21
C ILE A 362 5.15 13.06 -29.67
N LYS A 363 3.94 12.88 -30.21
CA LYS A 363 3.01 11.84 -29.75
C LYS A 363 3.59 10.43 -29.91
N SER A 364 4.29 10.16 -31.01
CA SER A 364 4.96 8.87 -31.24
C SER A 364 6.15 8.66 -30.30
N GLN A 365 6.90 9.71 -29.98
CA GLN A 365 8.03 9.64 -29.05
C GLN A 365 7.58 9.60 -27.59
N GLU A 366 6.43 10.17 -27.25
CA GLU A 366 5.88 10.14 -25.90
C GLU A 366 5.67 8.71 -25.40
N GLU A 367 5.06 7.84 -26.21
CA GLU A 367 4.90 6.42 -25.88
C GLU A 367 6.24 5.71 -25.72
N THR A 368 7.21 6.04 -26.59
CA THR A 368 8.56 5.47 -26.57
C THR A 368 9.33 5.89 -25.30
N ILE A 369 9.26 7.18 -24.95
CA ILE A 369 9.88 7.73 -23.73
C ILE A 369 9.22 7.16 -22.48
N LYS A 370 7.88 7.03 -22.47
CA LYS A 370 7.14 6.43 -21.36
C LYS A 370 7.56 4.97 -21.16
N PHE A 371 7.73 4.22 -22.23
CA PHE A 371 8.25 2.85 -22.19
C PHE A 371 9.67 2.80 -21.61
N PHE A 372 10.60 3.64 -22.11
CA PHE A 372 11.95 3.68 -21.55
C PHE A 372 11.96 4.13 -20.09
N LYS A 373 11.17 5.13 -19.70
CA LYS A 373 11.05 5.57 -18.30
C LYS A 373 10.54 4.46 -17.38
N ARG A 374 9.53 3.68 -17.82
CA ARG A 374 9.06 2.49 -17.10
C ARG A 374 10.18 1.46 -16.93
N GLY A 375 10.96 1.23 -17.99
CA GLY A 375 12.16 0.40 -17.94
C GLY A 375 13.14 0.88 -16.85
N LEU A 376 13.56 2.15 -16.90
CA LEU A 376 14.48 2.75 -15.93
C LEU A 376 13.98 2.58 -14.49
N ASN A 377 12.69 2.85 -14.25
CA ASN A 377 12.07 2.65 -12.95
C ASN A 377 12.22 1.19 -12.48
N LYS A 378 11.96 0.20 -13.36
CA LYS A 378 12.13 -1.22 -13.01
C LYS A 378 13.57 -1.58 -12.62
N TYR A 379 14.58 -1.06 -13.33
CA TYR A 379 15.99 -1.28 -12.98
C TYR A 379 16.35 -0.67 -11.62
N GLU A 380 15.93 0.57 -11.36
CA GLU A 380 16.20 1.26 -10.09
C GLU A 380 15.48 0.57 -8.92
N MET A 381 14.24 0.13 -9.13
CA MET A 381 13.48 -0.64 -8.15
C MET A 381 14.11 -2.01 -7.89
N SER A 382 14.60 -2.70 -8.92
CA SER A 382 15.30 -3.99 -8.76
C SER A 382 16.51 -3.84 -7.84
N LEU A 383 17.28 -2.75 -8.01
CA LEU A 383 18.41 -2.43 -7.16
C LEU A 383 17.97 -2.22 -5.70
N HIS A 384 16.94 -1.41 -5.47
CA HIS A 384 16.44 -1.15 -4.12
C HIS A 384 15.80 -2.37 -3.46
N ASN A 385 15.10 -3.21 -4.22
CA ASN A 385 14.47 -4.44 -3.72
C ASN A 385 15.48 -5.43 -3.13
N LYS A 386 16.67 -5.54 -3.74
CA LYS A 386 17.76 -6.41 -3.23
C LYS A 386 18.18 -6.00 -1.82
N TYR A 387 18.33 -4.70 -1.58
CA TYR A 387 18.67 -4.17 -0.25
C TYR A 387 17.49 -4.25 0.74
N ALA A 388 16.29 -3.88 0.27
CA ALA A 388 15.08 -3.88 1.09
C ALA A 388 14.74 -5.29 1.62
N LEU A 389 15.04 -6.35 0.85
CA LEU A 389 14.78 -7.73 1.25
C LEU A 389 15.41 -8.08 2.61
N GLY A 390 16.71 -7.80 2.78
CA GLY A 390 17.41 -8.12 4.03
C GLY A 390 16.84 -7.33 5.21
N ILE A 391 16.60 -6.03 5.02
CA ILE A 391 16.07 -5.14 6.07
C ILE A 391 14.63 -5.50 6.43
N SER A 392 13.82 -5.94 5.46
CA SER A 392 12.45 -6.39 5.71
C SER A 392 12.41 -7.60 6.65
N CYS A 393 13.36 -8.54 6.54
CA CYS A 393 13.44 -9.68 7.45
C CYS A 393 13.67 -9.25 8.90
N ILE A 394 14.55 -8.26 9.12
CA ILE A 394 14.82 -7.72 10.45
C ILE A 394 13.58 -7.01 11.00
N ILE A 395 12.98 -6.12 10.22
CA ILE A 395 11.80 -5.36 10.65
C ILE A 395 10.62 -6.28 10.95
N LEU A 396 10.34 -7.26 10.08
CA LEU A 396 9.25 -8.20 10.29
C LEU A 396 9.50 -9.15 11.47
N PHE A 397 10.74 -9.52 11.77
CA PHE A 397 11.07 -10.19 13.04
C PHE A 397 10.67 -9.34 14.25
N PHE A 398 11.01 -8.05 14.25
CA PHE A 398 10.66 -7.11 15.32
C PHE A 398 9.17 -6.70 15.34
N VAL A 399 8.41 -6.95 14.27
CA VAL A 399 6.95 -6.92 14.33
C VAL A 399 6.45 -8.21 14.99
N GLY A 400 6.95 -9.35 14.54
CA GLY A 400 6.40 -10.66 14.91
C GLY A 400 6.70 -11.12 16.32
N ALA A 401 7.97 -11.07 16.75
CA ALA A 401 8.38 -11.55 18.06
C ALA A 401 7.69 -10.82 19.24
N PRO A 402 7.62 -9.47 19.25
CA PRO A 402 6.87 -8.74 20.28
C PRO A 402 5.37 -9.05 20.25
N LEU A 403 4.77 -9.14 19.06
CA LEU A 403 3.35 -9.42 18.92
C LEU A 403 2.99 -10.82 19.46
N GLY A 404 3.80 -11.83 19.12
CA GLY A 404 3.67 -13.18 19.66
C GLY A 404 3.78 -13.19 21.20
N ALA A 405 4.74 -12.47 21.76
CA ALA A 405 4.93 -12.39 23.21
C ALA A 405 3.75 -11.71 23.96
N ILE A 406 2.97 -10.84 23.30
CA ILE A 406 1.83 -10.17 23.91
C ILE A 406 0.54 -11.00 23.81
N ILE A 407 0.36 -11.80 22.76
CA ILE A 407 -0.87 -12.58 22.54
C ILE A 407 -0.84 -13.84 23.41
N ARG A 408 -1.41 -13.74 24.63
CA ARG A 408 -1.40 -14.81 25.66
C ARG A 408 -2.59 -15.78 25.59
N LYS A 409 -3.68 -15.44 24.87
CA LYS A 409 -4.92 -16.23 24.83
C LYS A 409 -5.47 -16.28 23.40
N GLY A 410 -5.84 -17.47 22.92
CA GLY A 410 -6.44 -17.66 21.59
C GLY A 410 -6.14 -18.99 20.89
N GLY A 411 -5.39 -19.91 21.51
CA GLY A 411 -4.91 -21.12 20.85
C GLY A 411 -3.82 -20.83 19.82
N MET A 412 -3.12 -21.86 19.35
CA MET A 412 -2.07 -21.73 18.31
C MET A 412 -2.56 -21.03 17.02
N GLY A 413 -3.87 -20.97 16.75
CA GLY A 413 -4.44 -20.41 15.52
C GLY A 413 -4.52 -18.87 15.46
N LEU A 414 -4.83 -18.19 16.58
CA LEU A 414 -5.02 -16.74 16.57
C LEU A 414 -3.74 -15.95 16.18
N PRO A 415 -2.56 -16.26 16.73
CA PRO A 415 -1.32 -15.58 16.33
C PRO A 415 -1.01 -15.77 14.84
N ILE A 416 -1.35 -16.94 14.27
CA ILE A 416 -1.15 -17.23 12.84
C ILE A 416 -2.03 -16.31 11.99
N VAL A 417 -3.32 -16.22 12.29
CA VAL A 417 -4.25 -15.36 11.53
C VAL A 417 -3.79 -13.91 11.55
N ILE A 418 -3.41 -13.40 12.73
CA ILE A 418 -2.91 -12.03 12.86
C ILE A 418 -1.61 -11.83 12.06
N GLY A 419 -0.69 -12.80 12.11
CA GLY A 419 0.54 -12.77 11.33
C GLY A 419 0.29 -12.76 9.83
N VAL A 420 -0.66 -13.56 9.34
CA VAL A 420 -1.07 -13.59 7.93
C VAL A 420 -1.69 -12.25 7.52
N VAL A 421 -2.58 -11.67 8.33
CA VAL A 421 -3.19 -10.35 8.02
C VAL A 421 -2.13 -9.25 7.96
N LEU A 422 -1.19 -9.21 8.91
CA LEU A 422 -0.09 -8.25 8.91
C LEU A 422 0.82 -8.42 7.69
N PHE A 423 1.12 -9.67 7.32
CA PHE A 423 1.88 -9.95 6.12
C PHE A 423 1.13 -9.51 4.85
N LEU A 424 -0.15 -9.85 4.71
CA LEU A 424 -0.94 -9.44 3.54
C LEU A 424 -1.00 -7.92 3.43
N THR A 425 -1.12 -7.22 4.57
CA THR A 425 -1.05 -5.75 4.61
C THR A 425 0.31 -5.25 4.11
N TYR A 426 1.42 -5.80 4.63
CA TYR A 426 2.77 -5.48 4.13
C TYR A 426 2.89 -5.73 2.63
N HIS A 427 2.38 -6.87 2.15
CA HIS A 427 2.52 -7.31 0.78
C HIS A 427 1.69 -6.47 -0.20
N PHE A 428 0.42 -6.20 0.10
CA PHE A 428 -0.44 -5.39 -0.76
C PHE A 428 0.01 -3.93 -0.84
N ILE A 429 0.48 -3.35 0.27
CA ILE A 429 1.09 -2.02 0.23
C ILE A 429 2.33 -2.02 -0.67
N GLY A 430 3.16 -3.07 -0.57
CA GLY A 430 4.33 -3.24 -1.43
C GLY A 430 3.98 -3.36 -2.91
N ILE A 431 2.98 -4.18 -3.27
CA ILE A 431 2.51 -4.31 -4.66
C ILE A 431 1.99 -2.97 -5.19
N PHE A 432 1.15 -2.28 -4.41
CA PHE A 432 0.61 -0.98 -4.81
C PHE A 432 1.72 0.05 -5.03
N ALA A 433 2.69 0.13 -4.11
CA ALA A 433 3.83 1.02 -4.22
C ALA A 433 4.70 0.69 -5.44
N LYS A 434 4.95 -0.60 -5.67
CA LYS A 434 5.72 -1.09 -6.83
C LYS A 434 5.02 -0.73 -8.14
N ASN A 435 3.76 -1.08 -8.30
CA ASN A 435 3.01 -0.80 -9.54
C ASN A 435 2.93 0.71 -9.81
N SER A 436 2.70 1.52 -8.78
CA SER A 436 2.65 2.98 -8.92
C SER A 436 4.02 3.58 -9.28
N ALA A 437 5.12 3.03 -8.74
CA ALA A 437 6.47 3.47 -9.07
C ALA A 437 6.89 3.06 -10.49
N GLU A 438 6.50 1.86 -10.95
CA GLU A 438 6.73 1.41 -12.32
C GLU A 438 6.10 2.38 -13.33
N GLU A 439 4.86 2.83 -13.08
CA GLU A 439 4.17 3.80 -13.93
C GLU A 439 4.66 5.26 -13.77
N GLY A 440 5.58 5.52 -12.84
CA GLY A 440 6.15 6.85 -12.58
C GLY A 440 5.29 7.74 -11.69
N GLY A 441 4.28 7.19 -10.99
CA GLY A 441 3.47 7.90 -9.99
C GLY A 441 4.17 8.05 -8.63
N LEU A 442 5.08 7.14 -8.29
CA LEU A 442 5.96 7.25 -7.13
C LEU A 442 7.43 7.16 -7.55
N PRO A 443 8.36 7.80 -6.81
CA PRO A 443 9.79 7.56 -6.98
C PRO A 443 10.11 6.06 -6.83
N PRO A 444 10.96 5.47 -7.69
CA PRO A 444 11.40 4.07 -7.63
C PRO A 444 11.88 3.63 -6.24
N PHE A 445 12.67 4.48 -5.58
CA PHE A 445 13.09 4.28 -4.20
C PHE A 445 11.90 4.10 -3.25
N LEU A 446 10.90 4.97 -3.28
CA LEU A 446 9.72 4.83 -2.42
C LEU A 446 8.91 3.58 -2.79
N GLY A 447 8.81 3.24 -4.08
CA GLY A 447 8.15 2.02 -4.56
C GLY A 447 8.67 0.74 -3.89
N SER A 448 9.99 0.64 -3.72
CA SER A 448 10.65 -0.51 -3.09
C SER A 448 10.64 -0.51 -1.57
N TRP A 449 10.63 0.66 -0.93
CA TRP A 449 10.82 0.79 0.52
C TRP A 449 9.54 1.14 1.30
N LEU A 450 8.46 1.55 0.65
CA LEU A 450 7.27 2.09 1.31
C LEU A 450 6.68 1.16 2.37
N SER A 451 6.50 -0.13 2.03
CA SER A 451 5.98 -1.13 2.97
C SER A 451 6.89 -1.32 4.18
N THR A 452 8.21 -1.29 3.96
CA THR A 452 9.24 -1.39 4.99
C THR A 452 9.24 -0.18 5.90
N PHE A 453 9.10 1.03 5.35
CA PHE A 453 9.00 2.27 6.13
C PHE A 453 7.72 2.36 6.94
N ILE A 454 6.63 1.76 6.48
CA ILE A 454 5.37 1.68 7.26
C ILE A 454 5.52 0.65 8.40
N MET A 455 6.18 -0.48 8.14
CA MET A 455 6.38 -1.51 9.16
C MET A 455 7.44 -1.14 10.21
N LEU A 456 8.40 -0.30 9.88
CA LEU A 456 9.45 0.15 10.80
C LEU A 456 8.91 0.81 12.09
N PRO A 457 8.09 1.88 12.04
CA PRO A 457 7.53 2.49 13.26
C PRO A 457 6.63 1.53 14.02
N LEU A 458 5.88 0.66 13.32
CA LEU A 458 5.08 -0.38 13.95
C LEU A 458 5.97 -1.38 14.72
N SER A 459 7.09 -1.81 14.14
CA SER A 459 8.05 -2.72 14.78
C SER A 459 8.64 -2.12 16.05
N ILE A 460 9.03 -0.83 16.01
CA ILE A 460 9.57 -0.11 17.16
C ILE A 460 8.50 0.03 18.24
N PHE A 461 7.28 0.42 17.86
CA PHE A 461 6.15 0.57 18.76
C PHE A 461 5.76 -0.74 19.46
N LEU A 462 5.64 -1.84 18.70
CA LEU A 462 5.30 -3.16 19.26
C LEU A 462 6.41 -3.70 20.15
N THR A 463 7.68 -3.53 19.74
CA THR A 463 8.84 -3.91 20.57
C THR A 463 8.81 -3.15 21.89
N TYR A 464 8.62 -1.83 21.86
CA TYR A 464 8.51 -1.01 23.05
C TYR A 464 7.37 -1.50 23.96
N ARG A 465 6.17 -1.72 23.40
CA ARG A 465 5.02 -2.19 24.19
C ARG A 465 5.26 -3.55 24.84
N ALA A 466 5.77 -4.52 24.10
CA ALA A 466 6.03 -5.85 24.64
C ALA A 466 7.08 -5.84 25.76
N THR A 467 8.02 -4.87 25.72
CA THR A 467 9.01 -4.67 26.78
C THR A 467 8.45 -4.01 28.03
N THR A 468 7.44 -3.15 27.88
CA THR A 468 6.78 -2.45 29.00
C THR A 468 5.61 -3.23 29.64
N ASP A 469 5.39 -4.49 29.25
CA ASP A 469 4.28 -5.35 29.70
C ASP A 469 2.87 -4.77 29.49
N GLN A 470 2.75 -3.79 28.60
CA GLN A 470 1.47 -3.19 28.24
C GLN A 470 0.79 -4.09 27.21
N GLY A 471 -0.39 -4.64 27.55
CA GLY A 471 -1.20 -5.40 26.60
C GLY A 471 -1.55 -4.58 25.35
N ILE A 472 -1.76 -5.25 24.20
CA ILE A 472 -2.05 -4.60 22.90
C ILE A 472 -3.25 -3.64 22.99
N PHE A 473 -4.22 -3.91 23.87
CA PHE A 473 -5.51 -3.22 23.91
C PHE A 473 -5.80 -2.36 25.15
N SER A 474 -4.82 -1.95 25.96
CA SER A 474 -5.08 -0.84 26.90
C SER A 474 -4.98 0.50 26.15
N LEU A 475 -6.06 0.89 25.47
CA LEU A 475 -6.24 2.20 24.81
C LEU A 475 -6.01 3.38 25.79
N ALA A 476 -6.06 3.10 27.09
CA ALA A 476 -5.74 4.01 28.18
C ALA A 476 -4.31 4.61 28.08
N ASN A 477 -3.32 3.89 27.57
CA ASN A 477 -1.92 4.37 27.59
C ASN A 477 -1.53 5.19 26.36
N PHE A 478 -2.19 4.97 25.21
CA PHE A 478 -2.04 5.83 24.03
C PHE A 478 -2.57 7.24 24.30
N THR A 479 -3.45 7.33 25.28
CA THR A 479 -4.23 8.52 25.57
C THR A 479 -3.82 9.18 26.87
N GLN A 480 -3.10 8.49 27.75
CA GLN A 480 -2.54 9.04 28.97
C GLN A 480 -1.63 10.25 28.78
N PRO A 481 -0.63 10.30 27.87
CA PRO A 481 0.19 11.50 27.72
C PRO A 481 -0.62 12.73 27.25
N ILE A 482 -1.63 12.50 26.41
CA ILE A 482 -2.59 13.54 25.99
C ILE A 482 -3.48 13.92 27.18
N LYS A 483 -4.02 12.94 27.89
CA LYS A 483 -4.85 13.10 29.08
C LYS A 483 -4.10 13.85 30.18
N ASP A 484 -2.82 13.60 30.40
CA ASP A 484 -1.98 14.22 31.44
C ASP A 484 -1.61 15.66 31.09
N PHE A 485 -1.42 15.94 29.80
CA PHE A 485 -1.23 17.30 29.29
C PHE A 485 -2.49 18.15 29.43
N PHE A 486 -3.66 17.57 29.13
CA PHE A 486 -4.95 18.25 29.28
C PHE A 486 -5.49 18.23 30.71
N SER A 487 -5.16 17.23 31.54
CA SER A 487 -5.64 17.08 32.92
C SER A 487 -5.02 18.12 33.83
N LYS A 488 -3.72 18.41 33.72
CA LYS A 488 -3.09 19.49 34.51
C LYS A 488 -3.70 20.86 34.23
N ARG A 489 -4.20 21.09 33.02
CA ARG A 489 -4.92 22.31 32.63
C ARG A 489 -6.38 22.26 33.08
N ALA A 490 -7.02 21.09 33.01
CA ALA A 490 -8.38 20.86 33.49
C ALA A 490 -8.48 20.95 35.03
N GLU A 491 -7.54 20.40 35.80
CA GLU A 491 -7.50 20.45 37.27
C GLU A 491 -7.45 21.89 37.78
N LYS A 492 -6.65 22.77 37.15
CA LYS A 492 -6.65 24.21 37.46
C LYS A 492 -7.99 24.89 37.16
N ILE A 493 -8.67 24.46 36.09
CA ILE A 493 -10.00 25.00 35.71
C ILE A 493 -11.09 24.49 36.66
N VAL A 494 -11.02 23.21 37.06
CA VAL A 494 -11.95 22.55 37.98
C VAL A 494 -11.80 23.08 39.40
N ALA A 495 -10.57 23.32 39.89
CA ALA A 495 -10.36 23.96 41.17
C ALA A 495 -10.95 25.39 41.21
N LYS A 496 -10.79 26.15 40.12
CA LYS A 496 -11.36 27.50 39.97
C LYS A 496 -12.88 27.49 39.84
N SER A 497 -13.47 26.48 39.19
CA SER A 497 -14.93 26.32 39.07
C SER A 497 -15.57 25.86 40.40
N LYS A 498 -14.93 24.93 41.13
CA LYS A 498 -15.38 24.46 42.45
C LYS A 498 -15.39 25.59 43.48
N ALA A 499 -14.35 26.42 43.51
CA ALA A 499 -14.31 27.61 44.37
C ALA A 499 -15.41 28.63 44.02
N ARG A 500 -15.71 28.85 42.73
CA ARG A 500 -16.79 29.73 42.28
C ARG A 500 -18.18 29.17 42.63
N ARG A 501 -18.38 27.85 42.52
CA ARG A 501 -19.62 27.16 42.93
C ARG A 501 -19.85 27.25 44.43
N ARG A 502 -18.83 27.02 45.26
CA ARG A 502 -18.93 27.18 46.73
C ARG A 502 -19.39 28.59 47.11
N LYS A 503 -18.83 29.62 46.46
CA LYS A 503 -19.27 31.02 46.64
C LYS A 503 -20.71 31.27 46.18
N LYS A 504 -21.17 30.61 45.11
CA LYS A 504 -22.55 30.67 44.62
C LYS A 504 -23.54 29.99 45.58
N MET A 505 -23.17 28.84 46.14
CA MET A 505 -23.99 28.10 47.11
C MET A 505 -24.15 28.89 48.41
N MET A 506 -23.07 29.44 48.98
CA MET A 506 -23.16 30.31 50.17
C MET A 506 -24.09 31.51 49.93
N LYS A 507 -23.90 32.22 48.79
CA LYS A 507 -24.77 33.34 48.44
C LYS A 507 -26.22 32.92 48.19
N GLY A 508 -26.44 31.72 47.65
CA GLY A 508 -27.77 31.14 47.42
C GLY A 508 -28.49 30.83 48.72
N ILE A 509 -27.80 30.23 49.69
CA ILE A 509 -28.31 29.91 51.04
C ILE A 509 -28.75 31.18 51.77
N GLU A 510 -27.95 32.24 51.70
CA GLU A 510 -28.26 33.56 52.29
C GLU A 510 -29.54 34.19 51.71
N THR A 511 -29.88 33.88 50.45
CA THR A 511 -31.06 34.43 49.76
C THR A 511 -32.35 33.63 49.93
N VAL A 512 -32.31 32.48 50.60
CA VAL A 512 -33.51 31.64 50.81
C VAL A 512 -34.39 32.26 51.90
N SER A 513 -35.59 32.70 51.53
CA SER A 513 -36.61 33.15 52.49
C SER A 513 -37.30 31.96 53.15
N THR A 514 -37.60 32.06 54.45
CA THR A 514 -38.34 31.03 55.21
C THR A 514 -39.82 30.94 54.81
N ASP A 515 -40.33 31.94 54.08
CA ASP A 515 -41.70 31.98 53.57
C ASP A 515 -41.82 31.46 52.13
N ASP A 516 -40.72 31.00 51.52
CA ASP A 516 -40.74 30.43 50.18
C ASP A 516 -41.50 29.10 50.17
N THR A 517 -42.39 28.93 49.19
CA THR A 517 -43.13 27.69 48.92
C THR A 517 -42.24 26.44 48.93
N VAL A 518 -41.01 26.56 48.42
CA VAL A 518 -40.05 25.46 48.37
C VAL A 518 -39.50 25.12 49.76
N TYR A 519 -39.35 26.12 50.65
CA TYR A 519 -38.92 25.93 52.04
C TYR A 519 -39.96 25.18 52.86
N VAL A 520 -41.23 25.58 52.74
CA VAL A 520 -42.35 24.94 53.44
C VAL A 520 -42.47 23.47 53.06
N ILE A 521 -42.31 23.14 51.78
CA ILE A 521 -42.37 21.74 51.28
C ILE A 521 -41.21 20.89 51.82
N LEU A 522 -39.99 21.44 51.82
CA LEU A 522 -38.78 20.69 52.20
C LEU A 522 -38.59 20.59 53.72
N LYS A 523 -39.19 21.50 54.51
CA LYS A 523 -39.04 21.53 55.97
C LYS A 523 -39.53 20.25 56.66
N ASP A 524 -40.51 19.56 56.08
CA ASP A 524 -41.08 18.33 56.65
C ASP A 524 -40.34 17.05 56.20
N PHE A 525 -39.32 17.18 55.33
CA PHE A 525 -38.57 16.02 54.84
C PHE A 525 -37.55 15.54 55.87
N GLU A 526 -37.33 14.23 55.91
CA GLU A 526 -36.24 13.60 56.67
C GLU A 526 -34.87 14.02 56.14
N ASP A 527 -33.86 14.04 57.01
CA ASP A 527 -32.49 14.43 56.65
C ASP A 527 -31.92 13.59 55.50
N ALA A 528 -32.30 12.31 55.40
CA ALA A 528 -31.90 11.43 54.31
C ALA A 528 -32.43 11.91 52.95
N LYS A 529 -33.69 12.36 52.89
CA LYS A 529 -34.29 12.91 51.66
C LYS A 529 -33.72 14.28 51.32
N LEU A 530 -33.46 15.12 52.31
CA LEU A 530 -32.82 16.42 52.09
C LEU A 530 -31.40 16.27 51.52
N LYS A 531 -30.61 15.32 52.05
CA LYS A 531 -29.28 14.99 51.52
C LYS A 531 -29.33 14.45 50.10
N ASP A 532 -30.30 13.59 49.80
CA ASP A 532 -30.51 13.08 48.44
C ASP A 532 -30.85 14.21 47.46
N ILE A 533 -31.70 15.16 47.86
CA ILE A 533 -32.01 16.34 47.05
C ILE A 533 -30.76 17.21 46.86
N VAL A 534 -29.97 17.48 47.90
CA VAL A 534 -28.71 18.24 47.76
C VAL A 534 -27.75 17.59 46.76
N THR A 535 -27.66 16.26 46.79
CA THR A 535 -26.73 15.46 45.97
C THR A 535 -27.23 15.31 44.53
N ASN A 536 -28.53 15.08 44.33
CA ASN A 536 -29.12 14.60 43.09
C ASN A 536 -30.19 15.54 42.47
N PHE A 537 -30.32 16.80 42.91
CA PHE A 537 -31.34 17.74 42.40
C PHE A 537 -31.39 17.84 40.85
N GLU A 538 -30.24 17.78 40.17
CA GLU A 538 -30.17 17.85 38.69
C GLU A 538 -30.78 16.61 38.00
N GLN A 539 -30.79 15.46 38.68
CA GLN A 539 -31.41 14.22 38.17
C GLN A 539 -32.93 14.24 38.30
N TYR A 540 -33.43 14.94 39.32
CA TYR A 540 -34.86 15.16 39.57
C TYR A 540 -35.45 16.34 38.78
N ASP A 541 -34.65 16.98 37.91
CA ASP A 541 -35.03 18.18 37.15
C ASP A 541 -35.43 19.36 38.06
N TYR A 542 -34.90 19.38 39.28
CA TYR A 542 -35.13 20.46 40.23
C TYR A 542 -34.19 21.65 39.95
N LYS A 543 -34.72 22.85 40.17
CA LYS A 543 -33.95 24.10 40.05
C LYS A 543 -32.98 24.25 41.23
N GLU A 544 -31.90 25.03 41.04
CA GLU A 544 -30.85 25.23 42.06
C GLU A 544 -31.39 25.76 43.41
N ASN A 545 -32.55 26.44 43.42
CA ASN A 545 -33.19 26.89 44.66
C ASN A 545 -33.57 25.72 45.58
N TYR A 546 -34.01 24.57 45.05
CA TYR A 546 -34.29 23.37 45.87
C TYR A 546 -33.03 22.89 46.62
N LYS A 547 -31.87 22.96 45.96
CA LYS A 547 -30.58 22.62 46.59
C LYS A 547 -30.19 23.64 47.67
N PHE A 548 -30.34 24.94 47.42
CA PHE A 548 -30.01 25.96 48.42
C PHE A 548 -30.94 25.90 49.63
N THR A 549 -32.23 25.67 49.40
CA THR A 549 -33.23 25.51 50.47
C THR A 549 -32.99 24.26 51.29
N ALA A 550 -32.67 23.12 50.66
CA ALA A 550 -32.31 21.90 51.37
C ALA A 550 -31.00 22.05 52.18
N LEU A 551 -29.99 22.75 51.64
CA LEU A 551 -28.75 23.07 52.37
C LEU A 551 -29.02 23.97 53.60
N LYS A 552 -29.90 24.97 53.47
CA LYS A 552 -30.28 25.84 54.60
C LYS A 552 -30.98 25.07 55.72
N ILE A 553 -31.95 24.20 55.37
CA ILE A 553 -32.66 23.38 56.35
C ILE A 553 -31.70 22.40 57.06
N LEU A 554 -30.76 21.81 56.33
CA LEU A 554 -29.74 20.94 56.90
C LEU A 554 -28.78 21.70 57.83
N GLU A 555 -28.42 22.93 57.48
CA GLU A 555 -27.58 23.81 58.32
C GLU A 555 -28.29 24.20 59.63
N GLU A 556 -29.59 24.53 59.56
CA GLU A 556 -30.45 24.77 60.74
C GLU A 556 -30.60 23.50 61.62
N ARG A 557 -30.49 22.30 61.04
CA ARG A 557 -30.49 21.00 61.75
C ARG A 557 -29.10 20.54 62.22
N GLY A 558 -28.07 21.40 62.10
CA GLY A 558 -26.71 21.13 62.58
C GLY A 558 -25.83 20.32 61.62
N ILE A 559 -26.27 20.08 60.39
CA ILE A 559 -25.49 19.42 59.33
C ILE A 559 -24.93 20.50 58.41
N THR A 560 -23.68 20.91 58.65
CA THR A 560 -23.04 21.97 57.86
C THR A 560 -22.59 21.47 56.48
N MET A 561 -22.44 22.41 55.56
CA MET A 561 -21.93 22.15 54.20
C MET A 561 -20.57 21.43 54.21
N GLU A 562 -19.73 21.70 55.20
CA GLU A 562 -18.40 21.08 55.35
C GLU A 562 -18.48 19.60 55.73
N VAL A 563 -19.48 19.23 56.55
CA VAL A 563 -19.74 17.83 56.92
C VAL A 563 -20.29 17.05 55.72
N LEU A 564 -21.15 17.66 54.91
CA LEU A 564 -21.65 17.05 53.67
C LEU A 564 -20.54 16.89 52.62
N GLU A 565 -19.64 17.86 52.49
CA GLU A 565 -18.49 17.78 51.59
C GLU A 565 -17.51 16.67 52.00
N ALA A 566 -17.21 16.54 53.30
CA ALA A 566 -16.33 15.50 53.83
C ALA A 566 -16.89 14.08 53.63
N ARG A 567 -18.22 13.93 53.61
CA ARG A 567 -18.92 12.65 53.37
C ARG A 567 -19.18 12.35 51.89
N GLY A 568 -18.89 13.30 50.98
CA GLY A 568 -19.21 13.17 49.56
C GLY A 568 -20.70 13.31 49.23
N GLU A 569 -21.50 13.83 50.17
CA GLU A 569 -22.96 14.02 50.07
C GLU A 569 -23.33 15.44 49.58
N LEU A 570 -22.35 16.22 49.11
CA LEU A 570 -22.57 17.60 48.66
C LEU A 570 -22.93 17.69 47.17
N ASP A 571 -22.30 16.85 46.35
CA ASP A 571 -22.45 16.81 44.90
C ASP A 571 -22.27 15.35 44.44
N ASN A 572 -23.09 14.91 43.49
CA ASN A 572 -22.91 13.60 42.87
C ASN A 572 -21.66 13.60 41.98
N GLN A 573 -20.54 13.10 42.51
CA GLN A 573 -19.26 13.04 41.80
C GLN A 573 -19.33 12.18 40.52
N SER A 574 -20.10 11.09 40.55
CA SER A 574 -20.29 10.21 39.39
C SER A 574 -21.04 10.94 38.27
N TYR A 575 -22.10 11.67 38.61
CA TYR A 575 -22.88 12.49 37.68
C TYR A 575 -22.06 13.65 37.12
N GLU A 576 -21.24 14.31 37.93
CA GLU A 576 -20.36 15.38 37.47
C GLU A 576 -19.27 14.86 36.53
N GLN A 577 -18.65 13.72 36.85
CA GLN A 577 -17.68 13.06 35.97
C GLN A 577 -18.32 12.62 34.65
N ALA A 578 -19.54 12.06 34.69
CA ALA A 578 -20.29 11.69 33.49
C ALA A 578 -20.65 12.93 32.65
N THR A 579 -21.06 14.02 33.29
CA THR A 579 -21.37 15.29 32.62
C THR A 579 -20.13 15.87 31.94
N ASN A 580 -18.98 15.84 32.60
CA ASN A 580 -17.71 16.27 32.01
C ASN A 580 -17.31 15.40 30.80
N CYS A 581 -17.48 14.07 30.89
CA CYS A 581 -17.23 13.17 29.78
C CYS A 581 -18.15 13.48 28.58
N TYR A 582 -19.44 13.73 28.83
CA TYR A 582 -20.41 14.13 27.80
C TYR A 582 -20.07 15.48 27.15
N GLN A 583 -19.70 16.49 27.94
CA GLN A 583 -19.28 17.79 27.41
C GLN A 583 -17.99 17.71 26.59
N ASN A 584 -17.01 16.93 27.04
CA ASN A 584 -15.78 16.70 26.29
C ASN A 584 -16.06 15.93 24.99
N PHE A 585 -16.87 14.87 25.06
CA PHE A 585 -17.32 14.12 23.88
C PHE A 585 -17.93 15.05 22.83
N THR A 586 -18.89 15.90 23.23
CA THR A 586 -19.57 16.81 22.29
C THR A 586 -18.64 17.87 21.68
N LYS A 587 -17.68 18.41 22.45
CA LYS A 587 -16.70 19.37 21.95
C LYS A 587 -15.73 18.74 20.94
N PHE A 588 -15.13 17.61 21.28
CA PHE A 588 -14.18 16.93 20.40
C PHE A 588 -14.86 16.34 19.16
N ALA A 589 -16.09 15.83 19.30
CA ALA A 589 -16.91 15.38 18.18
C ALA A 589 -17.20 16.50 17.16
N ALA A 590 -17.51 17.72 17.62
CA ALA A 590 -17.75 18.86 16.74
C ALA A 590 -16.49 19.23 15.92
N LEU A 591 -15.32 19.25 16.59
CA LEU A 591 -14.04 19.50 15.93
C LEU A 591 -13.70 18.39 14.91
N MET A 592 -14.00 17.13 15.25
CA MET A 592 -13.79 15.99 14.37
C MET A 592 -14.62 16.08 13.09
N ILE A 593 -15.91 16.44 13.19
CA ILE A 593 -16.78 16.65 12.04
C ILE A 593 -16.25 17.78 11.15
N PHE A 594 -15.75 18.87 11.76
CA PHE A 594 -15.15 19.97 11.02
C PHE A 594 -13.91 19.54 10.22
N LEU A 595 -12.99 18.78 10.84
CA LEU A 595 -11.82 18.24 10.13
C LEU A 595 -12.19 17.27 9.01
N TYR A 596 -13.21 16.43 9.23
CA TYR A 596 -13.72 15.51 8.22
C TYR A 596 -14.25 16.27 7.00
N LEU A 597 -15.03 17.33 7.21
CA LEU A 597 -15.54 18.17 6.12
C LEU A 597 -14.42 18.90 5.37
N ILE A 598 -13.39 19.39 6.07
CA ILE A 598 -12.21 20.00 5.44
C ILE A 598 -11.46 18.99 4.57
N SER A 599 -11.19 17.80 5.10
CA SER A 599 -10.52 16.72 4.35
C SER A 599 -11.30 16.36 3.07
N LEU A 600 -12.63 16.27 3.17
CA LEU A 600 -13.50 16.02 2.02
C LEU A 600 -13.44 17.17 0.99
N LEU A 601 -13.43 18.42 1.45
CA LEU A 601 -13.32 19.60 0.59
C LEU A 601 -11.96 19.65 -0.13
N ILE A 602 -10.86 19.36 0.56
CA ILE A 602 -9.52 19.27 -0.04
C ILE A 602 -9.49 18.19 -1.13
N ASN A 603 -10.08 17.01 -0.89
CA ASN A 603 -10.16 15.96 -1.91
C ASN A 603 -10.95 16.39 -3.16
N ILE A 604 -12.04 17.15 -2.99
CA ILE A 604 -12.81 17.72 -4.10
C ILE A 604 -11.96 18.76 -4.86
N VAL A 605 -11.27 19.65 -4.14
CA VAL A 605 -10.41 20.67 -4.73
C VAL A 605 -9.26 20.02 -5.52
N ILE A 606 -8.60 19.00 -4.97
CA ILE A 606 -7.59 18.21 -5.68
C ILE A 606 -8.17 17.67 -6.99
N LYS A 607 -9.36 17.06 -6.95
CA LYS A 607 -9.98 16.47 -8.16
C LYS A 607 -10.36 17.51 -9.23
N ILE A 608 -10.69 18.74 -8.83
CA ILE A 608 -11.09 19.81 -9.75
C ILE A 608 -9.85 20.56 -10.30
N VAL A 609 -8.90 20.91 -9.43
CA VAL A 609 -7.75 21.78 -9.76
C VAL A 609 -6.60 21.02 -10.43
N VAL A 610 -6.41 19.73 -10.12
CA VAL A 610 -5.29 18.92 -10.67
C VAL A 610 -5.43 18.64 -12.17
N LYS A 611 -6.55 19.00 -12.81
CA LYS A 611 -6.63 18.97 -14.28
C LYS A 611 -5.68 19.98 -14.96
N ASP A 612 -5.35 21.09 -14.30
CA ASP A 612 -4.60 22.22 -14.90
C ASP A 612 -3.42 22.73 -14.05
N ALA A 613 -3.12 22.12 -12.89
CA ALA A 613 -2.11 22.61 -11.94
C ALA A 613 -0.79 21.83 -11.98
N SER A 614 0.34 22.51 -11.76
CA SER A 614 1.68 21.94 -11.66
C SER A 614 1.82 20.93 -10.51
N ASP A 615 2.61 19.87 -10.72
CA ASP A 615 2.84 18.75 -9.79
C ASP A 615 3.14 19.16 -8.33
N GLU A 616 3.79 20.30 -8.09
CA GLU A 616 4.12 20.74 -6.72
C GLU A 616 2.91 21.13 -5.87
N THR A 617 1.87 21.71 -6.49
CA THR A 617 0.67 22.20 -5.76
C THR A 617 -0.22 21.05 -5.30
N SER A 618 -0.28 19.96 -6.08
CA SER A 618 -1.02 18.75 -5.76
C SER A 618 -0.34 17.98 -4.63
N VAL A 619 0.99 17.92 -4.63
CA VAL A 619 1.80 17.33 -3.55
C VAL A 619 1.59 18.09 -2.24
N LEU A 620 1.63 19.43 -2.26
CA LEU A 620 1.41 20.25 -1.07
C LEU A 620 0.00 20.03 -0.48
N LEU A 621 -1.04 20.05 -1.32
CA LEU A 621 -2.42 19.78 -0.90
C LEU A 621 -2.59 18.35 -0.34
N GLY A 622 -1.89 17.37 -0.93
CA GLY A 622 -1.84 16.00 -0.43
C GLY A 622 -1.23 15.90 0.97
N ILE A 623 -0.13 16.61 1.22
CA ILE A 623 0.51 16.68 2.55
C ILE A 623 -0.42 17.33 3.57
N PHE A 624 -1.07 18.45 3.24
CA PHE A 624 -2.06 19.07 4.12
C PHE A 624 -3.22 18.13 4.44
N ASN A 625 -3.74 17.42 3.44
CA ASN A 625 -4.79 16.44 3.62
C ASN A 625 -4.35 15.32 4.59
N LEU A 626 -3.12 14.83 4.45
CA LEU A 626 -2.55 13.82 5.35
C LEU A 626 -2.50 14.31 6.81
N VAL A 627 -2.09 15.56 7.05
CA VAL A 627 -2.06 16.18 8.39
C VAL A 627 -3.47 16.29 9.00
N PHE A 628 -4.48 16.65 8.19
CA PHE A 628 -5.86 16.71 8.66
C PHE A 628 -6.42 15.32 9.00
N ASN A 629 -6.13 14.31 8.20
CA ASN A 629 -6.54 12.92 8.47
C ASN A 629 -5.85 12.35 9.72
N LEU A 630 -4.57 12.65 9.95
CA LEU A 630 -3.86 12.31 11.18
C LEU A 630 -4.48 13.01 12.40
N SER A 631 -4.82 14.29 12.27
CA SER A 631 -5.47 15.07 13.34
C SER A 631 -6.87 14.55 13.66
N TYR A 632 -7.64 14.15 12.64
CA TYR A 632 -8.92 13.46 12.80
C TYR A 632 -8.77 12.16 13.59
N LEU A 633 -7.76 11.35 13.27
CA LEU A 633 -7.50 10.08 13.95
C LEU A 633 -7.19 10.28 15.45
N VAL A 634 -6.39 11.30 15.79
CA VAL A 634 -6.11 11.66 17.19
C VAL A 634 -7.39 12.08 17.93
N LEU A 635 -8.22 12.93 17.31
CA LEU A 635 -9.49 13.36 17.91
C LEU A 635 -10.52 12.24 18.04
N PHE A 636 -10.55 11.31 17.08
CA PHE A 636 -11.39 10.13 17.13
C PHE A 636 -11.06 9.29 18.37
N ILE A 637 -9.78 9.05 18.61
CA ILE A 637 -9.30 8.34 19.80
C ILE A 637 -9.71 9.12 21.07
N ILE A 638 -9.49 10.45 21.12
CA ILE A 638 -9.88 11.27 22.29
C ILE A 638 -11.39 11.15 22.58
N THR A 639 -12.20 11.21 21.54
CA THR A 639 -13.66 11.11 21.63
C THR A 639 -14.09 9.72 22.09
N ALA A 640 -13.45 8.66 21.58
CA ALA A 640 -13.70 7.28 21.97
C ALA A 640 -13.43 7.02 23.46
N ILE A 641 -12.36 7.59 24.04
CA ILE A 641 -12.07 7.45 25.47
C ILE A 641 -13.16 8.11 26.32
N ASN A 642 -13.58 9.32 25.96
CA ASN A 642 -14.60 10.04 26.72
C ASN A 642 -15.93 9.28 26.67
N PHE A 643 -16.23 8.67 25.53
CA PHE A 643 -17.37 7.78 25.37
C PHE A 643 -17.25 6.53 26.26
N GLU A 644 -16.09 5.85 26.25
CA GLU A 644 -15.86 4.66 27.06
C GLU A 644 -15.89 4.95 28.57
N ASN A 645 -15.24 6.03 29.01
CA ASN A 645 -15.24 6.46 30.40
C ASN A 645 -16.65 6.82 30.89
N PHE A 646 -17.46 7.44 30.03
CA PHE A 646 -18.87 7.70 30.34
C PHE A 646 -19.65 6.41 30.60
N TYR A 647 -19.51 5.40 29.73
CA TYR A 647 -20.23 4.14 29.89
C TYR A 647 -19.67 3.25 31.00
N LYS A 648 -18.39 3.36 31.37
CA LYS A 648 -17.83 2.70 32.56
C LYS A 648 -18.49 3.16 33.86
N LEU A 649 -18.89 4.43 33.95
CA LEU A 649 -19.60 4.96 35.12
C LEU A 649 -21.01 4.36 35.29
N LEU A 650 -21.61 3.83 34.21
CA LEU A 650 -22.96 3.27 34.20
C LEU A 650 -23.05 1.77 34.56
N LYS A 651 -21.93 1.08 34.78
CA LYS A 651 -21.76 -0.34 35.21
C LYS A 651 -22.53 -1.47 34.45
N GLU A 652 -23.57 -1.20 33.65
CA GLU A 652 -24.44 -2.23 33.05
C GLU A 652 -24.47 -2.27 31.52
N ARG A 653 -23.90 -1.29 30.79
CA ARG A 653 -24.06 -1.17 29.31
C ARG A 653 -22.76 -1.06 28.52
N VAL A 654 -21.63 -1.51 29.06
CA VAL A 654 -20.29 -1.18 28.53
C VAL A 654 -20.00 -1.80 27.15
N GLU A 655 -20.30 -3.08 26.94
CA GLU A 655 -19.70 -3.83 25.81
C GLU A 655 -20.38 -3.59 24.45
N LYS A 656 -21.72 -3.49 24.38
CA LYS A 656 -22.43 -3.34 23.10
C LYS A 656 -22.30 -1.93 22.50
N SER A 657 -22.38 -0.88 23.31
CA SER A 657 -22.38 0.50 22.83
C SER A 657 -20.99 0.97 22.39
N THR A 658 -19.93 0.53 23.08
CA THR A 658 -18.53 0.81 22.71
C THR A 658 -18.13 0.10 21.43
N LEU A 659 -18.49 -1.18 21.26
CA LEU A 659 -18.21 -1.93 20.04
C LEU A 659 -18.93 -1.33 18.82
N LEU A 660 -20.19 -0.89 18.99
CA LEU A 660 -20.95 -0.17 17.96
C LEU A 660 -20.28 1.16 17.58
N PHE A 661 -19.76 1.90 18.56
CA PHE A 661 -19.04 3.16 18.34
C PHE A 661 -17.75 2.96 17.53
N TYR A 662 -16.96 1.91 17.81
CA TYR A 662 -15.74 1.65 17.04
C TYR A 662 -16.02 1.17 15.61
N LEU A 663 -17.06 0.33 15.42
CA LEU A 663 -17.45 -0.17 14.09
C LEU A 663 -17.98 0.91 13.17
N LEU A 664 -18.94 1.72 13.65
CA LEU A 664 -19.62 2.74 12.84
C LEU A 664 -18.91 4.10 12.90
N GLY A 665 -18.27 4.41 14.02
CA GLY A 665 -17.72 5.74 14.27
C GLY A 665 -16.45 6.04 13.50
N PHE A 666 -15.63 5.06 13.10
CA PHE A 666 -14.37 5.39 12.41
C PHE A 666 -14.61 5.98 11.02
N PHE A 667 -15.50 5.36 10.23
CA PHE A 667 -15.79 5.78 8.86
C PHE A 667 -17.03 6.69 8.74
N PHE A 668 -18.03 6.52 9.61
CA PHE A 668 -19.33 7.19 9.46
C PHE A 668 -19.68 8.11 10.65
N PHE A 669 -18.67 8.65 11.35
CA PHE A 669 -18.88 9.51 12.51
C PHE A 669 -19.90 10.64 12.30
N PRO A 670 -19.84 11.43 11.20
CA PRO A 670 -20.77 12.56 11.02
C PRO A 670 -22.23 12.11 10.93
N LEU A 671 -22.50 10.93 10.37
CA LEU A 671 -23.84 10.36 10.26
C LEU A 671 -24.34 9.83 11.61
N CYS A 672 -23.45 9.24 12.40
CA CYS A 672 -23.80 8.61 13.68
C CYS A 672 -23.75 9.55 14.89
N TYR A 673 -23.13 10.74 14.78
CA TYR A 673 -22.94 11.68 15.90
C TYR A 673 -24.26 12.05 16.61
N SER A 674 -25.32 12.32 15.85
CA SER A 674 -26.63 12.70 16.42
C SER A 674 -27.21 11.57 17.28
N TYR A 675 -27.05 10.31 16.83
CA TYR A 675 -27.48 9.13 17.58
C TYR A 675 -26.70 9.01 18.90
N PHE A 676 -25.36 9.03 18.86
CA PHE A 676 -24.53 8.89 20.06
C PHE A 676 -24.76 10.03 21.06
N LYS A 677 -24.87 11.28 20.58
CA LYS A 677 -25.17 12.43 21.42
C LYS A 677 -26.52 12.31 22.14
N LYS A 678 -27.57 11.90 21.40
CA LYS A 678 -28.90 11.71 21.97
C LYS A 678 -28.89 10.58 23.01
N GLN A 679 -28.23 9.47 22.69
CA GLN A 679 -28.13 8.32 23.58
C GLN A 679 -27.40 8.66 24.89
N MET A 680 -26.22 9.29 24.81
CA MET A 680 -25.49 9.71 26.01
C MET A 680 -26.28 10.72 26.86
N LYS A 681 -27.07 11.62 26.23
CA LYS A 681 -27.92 12.56 26.97
C LYS A 681 -29.04 11.86 27.75
N ILE A 682 -29.61 10.78 27.18
CA ILE A 682 -30.62 9.96 27.86
C ILE A 682 -29.96 9.20 29.02
N ASP A 683 -28.83 8.54 28.75
CA ASP A 683 -28.11 7.72 29.71
C ASP A 683 -27.49 8.56 30.86
N LEU A 684 -27.23 9.85 30.64
CA LEU A 684 -26.74 10.76 31.69
C LEU A 684 -27.74 10.87 32.86
N LYS A 685 -29.05 10.78 32.59
CA LYS A 685 -30.10 10.83 33.63
C LYS A 685 -30.13 9.60 34.52
N SER A 686 -29.52 8.49 34.10
CA SER A 686 -29.45 7.24 34.87
C SER A 686 -28.20 7.12 35.76
N VAL A 687 -27.29 8.08 35.70
CA VAL A 687 -26.09 8.07 36.56
C VAL A 687 -26.51 8.46 37.98
N ARG A 688 -26.34 7.55 38.94
CA ARG A 688 -26.61 7.75 40.37
C ARG A 688 -25.34 7.73 41.19
#